data_AF-A0A937XC99-F1
#
_entry.id   AF-A0A937XC99-F1
#
_cell.length_a   1.000
_cell.length_b   1.000
_cell.length_c   1.000
_cell.angle_alpha   90.00
_cell.angle_beta   90.00
_cell.angle_gamma   90.00
#
_symmetry.space_group_name_H-M   'P 1'
#
loop_
_entity.id
_entity.type
_entity.pdbx_description
1 polymer ?
#
loop_
_entity_poly.entity_id
_entity_poly.type
_entity_poly.pdbx_seq_one_letter_code
_entity_poly.pdbx_strand_id
1 'polypeptide(L)'
;MAQKIQILVDGRTVEAAPGAPLLELLQSRGCEIPTLCHHPDLAPAGSCRLCVVEIEARGKRRLVASCTAKVRDGMSVSTASEPVLAHRRRIAAMHLGRWPRVPVIQEIARRCGVVDASAYRGTMTDENPRACVLCTRCVRACEEFVQQRILDFAGRGARRHMTMAYGDVDPHCIGCTSCAYVCPTGAIQVVDDLNHPHDPVMIRDHGMKVNAEMARLDPQQCRMRQVGTANIIDVMDQYDLLPCHNFKFGSHPDAKKIYSAVFRDQYLTQGEDDGCWKGCSMACAKAAEDFELKTGPYAGRKVLVDGPEYENAGACANMGCFDPWFALEWNFYCDTYGVDTISFGTCMAFVMEAFEAGVITEAQTGGKKLRFGAMLETLECLHEMARGEGFGVDVGQGIRWLKEKWVREYGADPAFLQDIGMEVKGLEVSEYVAKESVAQQAGYSMAVKGPQHDEAWLIFMDMVNNQIPSFEDKAEALYYFPLWRTWFGLMGLCKLLWNDVVPVDNKTYPPQQAAKVPDHVRNYFKFFEGMTGIPLDDEKMLAQSARVHNLQRIMSYRCGRGTREHDLPPYRMMGPVTAEEYESRAERYDKQLREILGVDPAGKPVEEKIRLLRAHREAQYVRVLETAYERRGWTRNGVPRISRLKELGIDLPEITAIVRDAQD
;
A
#
# COMPACT_ATOMS: atom_id res chain seq x y z
N MET A 1 -25.96 1.20 1.55
CA MET A 1 -26.24 -0.11 0.90
C MET A 1 -26.70 0.16 -0.52
N ALA A 2 -26.15 -0.53 -1.53
CA ALA A 2 -26.60 -0.36 -2.92
C ALA A 2 -28.03 -0.89 -3.09
N GLN A 3 -28.89 -0.14 -3.78
CA GLN A 3 -30.26 -0.54 -4.09
C GLN A 3 -30.24 -1.80 -4.97
N LYS A 4 -30.80 -2.91 -4.48
CA LYS A 4 -30.92 -4.16 -5.24
C LYS A 4 -32.13 -4.10 -6.18
N ILE A 5 -32.01 -4.74 -7.34
CA ILE A 5 -33.10 -4.91 -8.30
C ILE A 5 -33.46 -6.39 -8.44
N GLN A 6 -34.68 -6.66 -8.85
CA GLN A 6 -35.16 -8.01 -9.11
C GLN A 6 -35.09 -8.32 -10.60
N ILE A 7 -34.48 -9.45 -10.94
CA ILE A 7 -34.46 -10.01 -12.29
C ILE A 7 -34.99 -11.44 -12.28
N LEU A 8 -35.42 -11.95 -13.44
CA LEU A 8 -35.83 -13.34 -13.58
C LEU A 8 -34.69 -14.14 -14.23
N VAL A 9 -34.27 -15.25 -13.62
CA VAL A 9 -33.28 -16.18 -14.17
C VAL A 9 -33.89 -17.56 -14.21
N ASP A 10 -34.09 -18.11 -15.40
CA ASP A 10 -34.72 -19.42 -15.63
C ASP A 10 -36.03 -19.60 -14.85
N GLY A 11 -36.86 -18.55 -14.85
CA GLY A 11 -38.16 -18.52 -14.15
C GLY A 11 -38.09 -18.27 -12.64
N ARG A 12 -36.89 -18.07 -12.07
CA ARG A 12 -36.70 -17.77 -10.64
C ARG A 12 -36.36 -16.31 -10.43
N THR A 13 -36.98 -15.66 -9.45
CA THR A 13 -36.66 -14.28 -9.07
C THR A 13 -35.33 -14.24 -8.32
N VAL A 14 -34.42 -13.38 -8.78
CA VAL A 14 -33.09 -13.21 -8.22
C VAL A 14 -32.87 -11.73 -7.92
N GLU A 15 -32.41 -11.44 -6.70
CA GLU A 15 -31.91 -10.11 -6.34
C GLU A 15 -30.45 -9.95 -6.77
N ALA A 16 -30.17 -8.82 -7.40
CA ALA A 16 -28.82 -8.46 -7.84
C ALA A 16 -28.59 -6.96 -7.76
N ALA A 17 -27.33 -6.56 -7.66
CA ALA A 17 -26.96 -5.15 -7.78
C ALA A 17 -27.08 -4.70 -9.26
N PRO A 18 -27.69 -3.53 -9.53
CA PRO A 18 -27.68 -2.94 -10.87
C PRO A 18 -26.25 -2.82 -11.41
N GLY A 19 -26.06 -3.15 -12.68
CA GLY A 19 -24.75 -3.06 -13.33
C GLY A 19 -23.78 -4.20 -13.05
N ALA A 20 -24.11 -5.15 -12.16
CA ALA A 20 -23.25 -6.29 -11.85
C ALA A 20 -22.97 -7.17 -13.10
N PRO A 21 -21.80 -7.84 -13.17
CA PRO A 21 -21.48 -8.78 -14.24
C PRO A 21 -22.46 -9.95 -14.27
N LEU A 22 -23.14 -10.15 -15.40
CA LEU A 22 -24.21 -11.14 -15.49
C LEU A 22 -23.68 -12.58 -15.36
N LEU A 23 -22.54 -12.91 -15.98
CA LEU A 23 -21.95 -14.25 -15.88
C LEU A 23 -21.65 -14.65 -14.42
N GLU A 24 -21.01 -13.78 -13.66
CA GLU A 24 -20.67 -14.03 -12.25
C GLU A 24 -21.92 -14.22 -11.41
N LEU A 25 -22.95 -13.38 -11.62
CA LEU A 25 -24.24 -13.55 -10.96
C LEU A 25 -24.83 -14.93 -11.26
N LEU A 26 -24.87 -15.34 -12.53
CA LEU A 26 -25.43 -16.63 -12.93
C LEU A 26 -24.63 -17.79 -12.30
N GLN A 27 -23.31 -17.74 -12.33
CA GLN A 27 -22.44 -18.75 -11.72
C GLN A 27 -22.62 -18.83 -10.19
N SER A 28 -22.73 -17.69 -9.50
CA SER A 28 -22.97 -17.64 -8.05
C SER A 28 -24.29 -18.28 -7.62
N ARG A 29 -25.23 -18.45 -8.56
CA ARG A 29 -26.53 -19.11 -8.36
C ARG A 29 -26.54 -20.56 -8.85
N GLY A 30 -25.37 -21.13 -9.15
CA GLY A 30 -25.22 -22.50 -9.61
C GLY A 30 -25.57 -22.72 -11.08
N CYS A 31 -25.71 -21.65 -11.89
CA CYS A 31 -25.92 -21.82 -13.33
C CYS A 31 -24.59 -22.22 -13.99
N GLU A 32 -24.55 -23.42 -14.56
CA GLU A 32 -23.41 -23.90 -15.30
C GLU A 32 -23.35 -23.32 -16.72
N ILE A 33 -22.54 -22.29 -16.91
CA ILE A 33 -22.35 -21.65 -18.21
C ILE A 33 -20.95 -22.00 -18.76
N PRO A 34 -20.85 -22.65 -19.93
CA PRO A 34 -19.54 -23.00 -20.50
C PRO A 34 -18.81 -21.73 -20.94
N THR A 35 -17.51 -21.67 -20.63
CA THR A 35 -16.65 -20.55 -21.03
C THR A 35 -15.28 -21.08 -21.44
N LEU A 36 -14.61 -20.35 -22.35
CA LEU A 36 -13.23 -20.63 -22.75
C LEU A 36 -12.32 -19.40 -22.66
N CYS A 37 -12.79 -18.22 -23.08
CA CYS A 37 -12.01 -16.97 -22.99
C CYS A 37 -12.15 -16.22 -21.65
N HIS A 38 -13.06 -16.67 -20.78
CA HIS A 38 -13.27 -16.07 -19.46
C HIS A 38 -12.30 -16.69 -18.46
N HIS A 39 -11.75 -15.85 -17.59
CA HIS A 39 -10.96 -16.21 -16.43
C HIS A 39 -11.42 -15.27 -15.30
N PRO A 40 -11.61 -15.74 -14.05
CA PRO A 40 -12.13 -14.90 -12.96
C PRO A 40 -11.29 -13.64 -12.72
N ASP A 41 -9.98 -13.76 -12.93
CA ASP A 41 -9.03 -12.68 -12.66
C ASP A 41 -8.86 -11.67 -13.79
N LEU A 42 -9.46 -11.87 -14.97
CA LEU A 42 -9.24 -11.02 -16.13
C LEU A 42 -10.54 -10.40 -16.65
N ALA A 43 -10.44 -9.23 -17.27
CA ALA A 43 -11.56 -8.51 -17.83
C ALA A 43 -12.35 -9.35 -18.88
N PRO A 44 -13.68 -9.22 -18.96
CA PRO A 44 -14.47 -10.00 -19.91
C PRO A 44 -14.16 -9.65 -21.39
N ALA A 45 -13.74 -10.63 -22.20
CA ALA A 45 -13.51 -10.42 -23.65
C ALA A 45 -14.72 -10.75 -24.55
N GLY A 46 -15.61 -11.65 -24.13
CA GLY A 46 -16.73 -12.11 -24.97
C GLY A 46 -16.34 -12.82 -26.28
N SER A 47 -15.06 -13.18 -26.46
CA SER A 47 -14.52 -13.68 -27.74
C SER A 47 -14.93 -15.11 -28.08
N CYS A 48 -15.02 -16.02 -27.10
CA CYS A 48 -15.33 -17.44 -27.35
C CYS A 48 -16.81 -17.73 -27.68
N ARG A 49 -17.72 -16.81 -27.34
CA ARG A 49 -19.19 -16.91 -27.54
C ARG A 49 -19.88 -18.16 -26.92
N LEU A 50 -19.22 -18.93 -26.07
CA LEU A 50 -19.83 -20.07 -25.36
C LEU A 50 -20.78 -19.62 -24.24
N CYS A 51 -20.48 -18.49 -23.59
CA CYS A 51 -21.27 -17.94 -22.47
C CYS A 51 -22.58 -17.26 -22.90
N VAL A 52 -23.10 -17.56 -24.09
CA VAL A 52 -24.31 -16.91 -24.59
C VAL A 52 -25.52 -17.29 -23.74
N VAL A 53 -26.36 -16.32 -23.43
CA VAL A 53 -27.65 -16.46 -22.76
C VAL A 53 -28.70 -15.66 -23.53
N GLU A 54 -29.96 -16.02 -23.39
CA GLU A 54 -31.07 -15.24 -23.95
C GLU A 54 -31.57 -14.25 -22.91
N ILE A 55 -31.66 -12.99 -23.32
CA ILE A 55 -32.21 -11.92 -22.49
C ILE A 55 -33.50 -11.44 -23.12
N GLU A 56 -34.55 -11.34 -22.31
CA GLU A 56 -35.77 -10.63 -22.62
C GLU A 56 -35.84 -9.33 -21.80
N ALA A 57 -35.99 -8.20 -22.48
CA ALA A 57 -36.22 -6.90 -21.84
C ALA A 57 -37.20 -6.09 -22.70
N ARG A 58 -38.23 -5.51 -22.07
CA ARG A 58 -39.29 -4.73 -22.75
C ARG A 58 -39.90 -5.47 -23.95
N GLY A 59 -40.14 -6.78 -23.81
CA GLY A 59 -40.73 -7.64 -24.85
C GLY A 59 -39.80 -8.00 -26.03
N LYS A 60 -38.52 -7.62 -25.99
CA LYS A 60 -37.54 -8.01 -27.03
C LYS A 60 -36.58 -9.08 -26.50
N ARG A 61 -36.50 -10.20 -27.21
CA ARG A 61 -35.54 -11.29 -26.94
C ARG A 61 -34.29 -11.14 -27.77
N ARG A 62 -33.13 -11.37 -27.16
CA ARG A 62 -31.83 -11.38 -27.85
C ARG A 62 -30.84 -12.32 -27.19
N LEU A 63 -29.99 -12.94 -27.99
CA LEU A 63 -28.82 -13.66 -27.52
C LEU A 63 -27.67 -12.69 -27.23
N VAL A 64 -27.08 -12.78 -26.05
CA VAL A 64 -25.90 -11.99 -25.68
C VAL A 64 -24.87 -12.86 -24.96
N ALA A 65 -23.60 -12.47 -25.02
CA ALA A 65 -22.57 -13.05 -24.17
C ALA A 65 -22.76 -12.57 -22.72
N SER A 66 -22.99 -13.49 -21.77
CA SER A 66 -23.25 -13.13 -20.37
C SER A 66 -22.03 -12.49 -19.69
N CYS A 67 -20.81 -12.82 -20.12
CA CYS A 67 -19.59 -12.26 -19.51
C CYS A 67 -19.45 -10.74 -19.69
N THR A 68 -19.96 -10.18 -20.80
CA THR A 68 -19.91 -8.73 -21.07
C THR A 68 -21.24 -8.03 -20.76
N ALA A 69 -22.29 -8.79 -20.48
CA ALA A 69 -23.61 -8.25 -20.18
C ALA A 69 -23.68 -7.79 -18.72
N LYS A 70 -24.34 -6.66 -18.48
CA LYS A 70 -24.60 -6.12 -17.15
C LYS A 70 -26.05 -6.34 -16.74
N VAL A 71 -26.27 -6.57 -15.45
CA VAL A 71 -27.60 -6.68 -14.84
C VAL A 71 -28.36 -5.35 -14.98
N ARG A 72 -29.61 -5.41 -15.44
CA ARG A 72 -30.50 -4.26 -15.62
C ARG A 72 -31.89 -4.60 -15.08
N ASP A 73 -32.62 -3.56 -14.69
CA ASP A 73 -33.96 -3.71 -14.13
C ASP A 73 -34.95 -4.25 -15.17
N GLY A 74 -35.91 -5.07 -14.70
CA GLY A 74 -36.94 -5.69 -15.54
C GLY A 74 -36.40 -6.69 -16.58
N MET A 75 -35.20 -7.24 -16.36
CA MET A 75 -34.57 -8.19 -17.26
C MET A 75 -34.95 -9.63 -16.90
N SER A 76 -35.27 -10.44 -17.91
CA SER A 76 -35.43 -11.89 -17.79
C SER A 76 -34.32 -12.60 -18.57
N VAL A 77 -33.74 -13.65 -17.99
CA VAL A 77 -32.59 -14.39 -18.53
C VAL A 77 -32.95 -15.86 -18.62
N SER A 78 -32.77 -16.44 -19.81
CA SER A 78 -32.79 -17.89 -19.99
C SER A 78 -31.39 -18.40 -20.33
N THR A 79 -30.90 -19.33 -19.52
CA THR A 79 -29.55 -19.91 -19.69
C THR A 79 -29.54 -21.17 -20.56
N ALA A 80 -30.72 -21.74 -20.85
CA ALA A 80 -30.89 -23.01 -21.53
C ALA A 80 -32.07 -23.04 -22.53
N SER A 81 -32.48 -21.88 -23.09
CA SER A 81 -33.47 -21.86 -24.17
C SER A 81 -32.94 -22.58 -25.42
N GLU A 82 -33.84 -23.06 -26.28
CA GLU A 82 -33.49 -23.77 -27.51
C GLU A 82 -32.48 -22.98 -28.38
N PRO A 83 -32.64 -21.65 -28.61
CA PRO A 83 -31.64 -20.86 -29.33
C PRO A 83 -30.26 -20.84 -28.66
N VAL A 84 -30.21 -20.79 -27.32
CA VAL A 84 -28.95 -20.81 -26.54
C VAL A 84 -28.24 -22.15 -26.70
N LEU A 85 -28.96 -23.25 -26.51
CA LEU A 85 -28.40 -24.60 -26.63
C LEU A 85 -27.92 -24.90 -28.05
N ALA A 86 -28.70 -24.53 -29.06
CA ALA A 86 -28.32 -24.67 -30.47
C ALA A 86 -27.05 -23.86 -30.81
N HIS A 87 -26.95 -22.62 -30.30
CA HIS A 87 -25.77 -21.79 -30.47
C HIS A 87 -24.53 -22.43 -29.84
N ARG A 88 -24.62 -22.81 -28.55
CA ARG A 88 -23.51 -23.43 -27.81
C ARG A 88 -23.03 -24.72 -28.47
N ARG A 89 -23.94 -25.59 -28.91
CA ARG A 89 -23.61 -26.84 -29.61
C ARG A 89 -22.83 -26.55 -30.90
N ARG A 90 -23.28 -25.59 -31.71
CA ARG A 90 -22.59 -25.20 -32.95
C ARG A 90 -21.19 -24.64 -32.69
N ILE A 91 -21.05 -23.71 -31.75
CA ILE A 91 -19.74 -23.13 -31.40
C ILE A 91 -18.80 -24.20 -30.85
N ALA A 92 -19.28 -25.07 -29.95
CA ALA A 92 -18.48 -26.13 -29.37
C ALA A 92 -18.05 -27.18 -30.41
N ALA A 93 -18.93 -27.53 -31.35
CA ALA A 93 -18.60 -28.43 -32.46
C ALA A 93 -17.52 -27.85 -33.38
N MET A 94 -17.57 -26.54 -33.67
CA MET A 94 -16.51 -25.86 -34.42
C MET A 94 -15.16 -25.88 -33.68
N HIS A 95 -15.16 -25.64 -32.37
CA HIS A 95 -13.94 -25.73 -31.56
C HIS A 95 -13.39 -27.16 -31.55
N LEU A 96 -14.25 -28.17 -31.37
CA LEU A 96 -13.85 -29.58 -31.36
C LEU A 96 -13.33 -30.05 -32.72
N GLY A 97 -13.91 -29.57 -33.82
CA GLY A 97 -13.41 -29.88 -35.17
C GLY A 97 -12.03 -29.31 -35.44
N ARG A 98 -11.72 -28.13 -34.89
CA ARG A 98 -10.40 -27.49 -35.02
C ARG A 98 -9.36 -28.05 -34.05
N TRP A 99 -9.74 -28.37 -32.81
CA TRP A 99 -8.82 -28.81 -31.75
C TRP A 99 -9.29 -30.11 -31.08
N PRO A 100 -9.35 -31.24 -31.82
CA PRO A 100 -10.01 -32.46 -31.37
C PRO A 100 -9.31 -33.16 -30.20
N ARG A 101 -8.02 -32.90 -29.96
CA ARG A 101 -7.24 -33.54 -28.88
C ARG A 101 -7.03 -32.67 -27.65
N VAL A 102 -7.52 -31.43 -27.64
CA VAL A 102 -7.33 -30.51 -26.50
C VAL A 102 -8.36 -30.83 -25.40
N PRO A 103 -7.95 -31.24 -24.18
CA PRO A 103 -8.87 -31.74 -23.15
C PRO A 103 -10.00 -30.77 -22.76
N VAL A 104 -9.69 -29.47 -22.58
CA VAL A 104 -10.71 -28.47 -22.22
C VAL A 104 -11.76 -28.29 -23.32
N ILE A 105 -11.38 -28.47 -24.59
CA ILE A 105 -12.31 -28.41 -25.73
C ILE A 105 -13.22 -29.63 -25.77
N GLN A 106 -12.66 -30.82 -25.53
CA GLN A 106 -13.44 -32.07 -25.43
C GLN A 106 -14.48 -31.97 -24.32
N GLU A 107 -14.09 -31.43 -23.15
CA GLU A 107 -15.00 -31.24 -22.03
C GLU A 107 -16.12 -30.23 -22.34
N ILE A 108 -15.79 -29.08 -22.94
CA ILE A 108 -16.80 -28.10 -23.37
C ILE A 108 -17.76 -28.71 -24.40
N ALA A 109 -17.24 -29.49 -25.36
CA ALA A 109 -18.05 -30.13 -26.38
C ALA A 109 -19.02 -31.16 -25.77
N ARG A 110 -18.55 -31.96 -24.82
CA ARG A 110 -19.36 -32.90 -24.04
C ARG A 110 -20.48 -32.18 -23.29
N ARG A 111 -20.16 -31.09 -22.59
CA ARG A 111 -21.14 -30.27 -21.84
C ARG A 111 -22.18 -29.62 -22.76
N CYS A 112 -21.81 -29.28 -23.99
CA CYS A 112 -22.72 -28.71 -24.99
C CYS A 112 -23.50 -29.78 -25.79
N GLY A 113 -23.33 -31.08 -25.48
CA GLY A 113 -24.01 -32.18 -26.16
C GLY A 113 -23.57 -32.37 -27.61
N VAL A 114 -22.30 -32.13 -27.93
CA VAL A 114 -21.72 -32.40 -29.25
C VAL A 114 -21.33 -33.88 -29.33
N VAL A 115 -21.97 -34.61 -30.24
CA VAL A 115 -21.72 -36.04 -30.48
C VAL A 115 -20.85 -36.31 -31.71
N ASP A 116 -20.86 -35.39 -32.67
CA ASP A 116 -20.03 -35.44 -33.87
C ASP A 116 -19.59 -34.03 -34.27
N ALA A 117 -18.30 -33.88 -34.60
CA ALA A 117 -17.70 -32.65 -35.11
C ALA A 117 -16.96 -32.87 -36.44
N SER A 118 -17.16 -34.01 -37.10
CA SER A 118 -16.53 -34.40 -38.37
C SER A 118 -16.71 -33.32 -39.45
N ALA A 119 -17.90 -32.71 -39.52
CA ALA A 119 -18.24 -31.64 -40.46
C ALA A 119 -17.40 -30.36 -40.30
N TYR A 120 -16.73 -30.18 -39.16
CA TYR A 120 -15.87 -29.03 -38.87
C TYR A 120 -14.37 -29.38 -38.91
N ARG A 121 -14.01 -30.63 -39.23
CA ARG A 121 -12.63 -31.02 -39.49
C ARG A 121 -12.20 -30.58 -40.88
N GLY A 122 -10.93 -30.21 -41.02
CA GLY A 122 -10.37 -29.79 -42.30
C GLY A 122 -8.87 -29.55 -42.23
N THR A 123 -8.34 -28.79 -43.19
CA THR A 123 -6.91 -28.45 -43.28
C THR A 123 -6.38 -27.66 -42.08
N MET A 124 -7.27 -27.08 -41.29
CA MET A 124 -6.99 -26.30 -40.09
C MET A 124 -7.03 -27.09 -38.79
N THR A 125 -7.41 -28.37 -38.84
CA THR A 125 -7.50 -29.21 -37.65
C THR A 125 -6.11 -29.43 -37.07
N ASP A 126 -5.94 -29.04 -35.82
CA ASP A 126 -4.71 -29.19 -35.04
C ASP A 126 -4.87 -30.35 -34.05
N GLU A 127 -4.16 -31.44 -34.32
CA GLU A 127 -4.19 -32.66 -33.52
C GLU A 127 -3.28 -32.58 -32.28
N ASN A 128 -2.60 -31.44 -32.04
CA ASN A 128 -1.80 -31.24 -30.84
C ASN A 128 -2.69 -31.11 -29.59
N PRO A 129 -2.52 -31.97 -28.56
CA PRO A 129 -3.33 -31.89 -27.32
C PRO A 129 -3.08 -30.63 -26.50
N ARG A 130 -1.98 -29.90 -26.77
CA ARG A 130 -1.64 -28.61 -26.15
C ARG A 130 -1.73 -27.45 -27.15
N ALA A 131 -2.54 -27.57 -28.21
CA ALA A 131 -2.70 -26.50 -29.19
C ALA A 131 -3.20 -25.18 -28.56
N CYS A 132 -2.79 -24.04 -29.14
CA CYS A 132 -3.35 -22.74 -28.80
C CYS A 132 -4.77 -22.61 -29.38
N VAL A 133 -5.75 -22.42 -28.50
CA VAL A 133 -7.17 -22.29 -28.87
C VAL A 133 -7.63 -20.84 -29.10
N LEU A 134 -6.69 -19.91 -29.23
CA LEU A 134 -6.93 -18.49 -29.51
C LEU A 134 -7.92 -17.82 -28.53
N CYS A 135 -7.91 -18.25 -27.26
CA CYS A 135 -8.86 -17.79 -26.24
C CYS A 135 -8.61 -16.37 -25.71
N THR A 136 -7.55 -15.71 -26.18
CA THR A 136 -7.11 -14.35 -25.81
C THR A 136 -6.75 -14.11 -24.35
N ARG A 137 -6.71 -15.14 -23.50
CA ARG A 137 -6.37 -14.99 -22.07
C ARG A 137 -4.93 -14.51 -21.87
N CYS A 138 -3.97 -15.10 -22.58
CA CYS A 138 -2.55 -14.76 -22.44
C CYS A 138 -2.21 -13.31 -22.84
N VAL A 139 -2.82 -12.82 -23.92
CA VAL A 139 -2.71 -11.42 -24.37
C VAL A 139 -3.19 -10.47 -23.27
N ARG A 140 -4.40 -10.73 -22.75
CA ARG A 140 -5.00 -9.96 -21.67
C ARG A 140 -4.21 -10.04 -20.36
N ALA A 141 -3.67 -11.20 -19.99
CA ALA A 141 -2.85 -11.32 -18.78
C ALA A 141 -1.52 -10.58 -18.89
N CYS A 142 -0.94 -10.49 -20.10
CA CYS A 142 0.21 -9.64 -20.35
C CYS A 142 -0.16 -8.17 -20.07
N GLU A 143 -1.29 -7.71 -20.61
CA GLU A 143 -1.72 -6.31 -20.53
C GLU A 143 -2.25 -5.93 -19.12
N GLU A 144 -3.10 -6.75 -18.52
CA GLU A 144 -3.82 -6.41 -17.29
C GLU A 144 -2.99 -6.67 -16.02
N PHE A 145 -2.26 -7.80 -15.95
CA PHE A 145 -1.55 -8.19 -14.72
C PHE A 145 -0.19 -7.50 -14.60
N VAL A 146 0.57 -7.50 -15.70
CA VAL A 146 1.97 -7.04 -15.72
C VAL A 146 2.16 -5.75 -16.53
N GLN A 147 1.07 -5.19 -17.08
CA GLN A 147 1.08 -3.90 -17.80
C GLN A 147 1.99 -3.91 -19.04
N GLN A 148 2.13 -5.07 -19.68
CA GLN A 148 2.94 -5.22 -20.88
C GLN A 148 2.06 -5.64 -22.05
N ARG A 149 2.32 -5.13 -23.25
CA ARG A 149 1.55 -5.46 -24.46
C ARG A 149 2.36 -6.27 -25.47
N ILE A 150 3.10 -7.24 -24.94
CA ILE A 150 4.10 -8.02 -25.69
C ILE A 150 3.46 -9.12 -26.54
N LEU A 151 2.39 -9.74 -26.05
CA LEU A 151 1.70 -10.82 -26.76
C LEU A 151 0.48 -10.27 -27.50
N ASP A 152 0.32 -10.61 -28.77
CA ASP A 152 -0.91 -10.36 -29.52
C ASP A 152 -1.17 -11.46 -30.58
N PHE A 153 -2.24 -11.33 -31.37
CA PHE A 153 -2.56 -12.18 -32.49
C PHE A 153 -2.26 -11.51 -33.83
N ALA A 154 -1.47 -12.17 -34.66
CA ALA A 154 -1.29 -11.80 -36.06
C ALA A 154 -2.15 -12.66 -36.98
N GLY A 155 -2.42 -12.14 -38.18
CA GLY A 155 -3.21 -12.82 -39.21
C GLY A 155 -4.73 -12.69 -39.06
N ARG A 156 -5.47 -13.24 -40.01
CA ARG A 156 -6.95 -13.21 -40.04
C ARG A 156 -7.55 -14.58 -40.35
N GLY A 157 -8.74 -14.82 -39.83
CA GLY A 157 -9.51 -16.05 -40.04
C GLY A 157 -8.68 -17.28 -39.72
N ALA A 158 -8.42 -18.10 -40.75
CA ALA A 158 -7.65 -19.33 -40.65
C ALA A 158 -6.20 -19.12 -40.18
N ARG A 159 -5.57 -18.01 -40.59
CA ARG A 159 -4.14 -17.75 -40.34
C ARG A 159 -3.88 -17.05 -39.00
N ARG A 160 -4.91 -16.88 -38.17
CA ARG A 160 -4.77 -16.20 -36.88
C ARG A 160 -3.94 -17.07 -35.93
N HIS A 161 -2.86 -16.52 -35.40
CA HIS A 161 -1.94 -17.18 -34.46
C HIS A 161 -1.42 -16.17 -33.43
N MET A 162 -1.02 -16.66 -32.26
CA MET A 162 -0.39 -15.83 -31.24
C MET A 162 1.06 -15.58 -31.64
N THR A 163 1.55 -14.35 -31.46
CA THR A 163 2.92 -13.95 -31.75
C THR A 163 3.35 -12.81 -30.82
N MET A 164 4.65 -12.57 -30.78
CA MET A 164 5.25 -11.31 -30.33
C MET A 164 5.51 -10.41 -31.55
N ALA A 165 5.98 -9.18 -31.30
CA ALA A 165 6.35 -8.25 -32.36
C ALA A 165 7.32 -8.90 -33.36
N TYR A 166 6.99 -8.81 -34.65
CA TYR A 166 7.77 -9.37 -35.77
C TYR A 166 8.04 -10.88 -35.74
N GLY A 167 7.48 -11.63 -34.78
CA GLY A 167 7.73 -13.05 -34.60
C GLY A 167 8.99 -13.37 -33.79
N ASP A 168 9.69 -12.35 -33.29
CA ASP A 168 10.89 -12.48 -32.48
C ASP A 168 10.55 -12.45 -30.98
N VAL A 169 11.45 -12.97 -30.15
CA VAL A 169 11.33 -12.83 -28.70
C VAL A 169 11.54 -11.37 -28.34
N ASP A 170 10.49 -10.72 -27.83
CA ASP A 170 10.57 -9.32 -27.41
C ASP A 170 11.49 -9.19 -26.18
N PRO A 171 12.54 -8.33 -26.22
CA PRO A 171 13.46 -8.15 -25.11
C PRO A 171 12.80 -7.54 -23.86
N HIS A 172 11.60 -6.96 -23.97
CA HIS A 172 10.82 -6.49 -22.82
C HIS A 172 10.08 -7.63 -22.11
N CYS A 173 10.04 -8.83 -22.69
CA CYS A 173 9.45 -10.00 -22.04
C CYS A 173 10.33 -10.47 -20.89
N ILE A 174 9.96 -10.11 -19.67
CA ILE A 174 10.69 -10.48 -18.44
C ILE A 174 10.44 -11.92 -17.98
N GLY A 175 9.72 -12.73 -18.76
CA GLY A 175 9.39 -14.10 -18.35
C GLY A 175 8.46 -14.18 -17.14
N CYS A 176 7.56 -13.21 -16.94
CA CYS A 176 6.67 -13.15 -15.76
C CYS A 176 5.70 -14.34 -15.59
N THR A 177 5.56 -15.18 -16.61
CA THR A 177 4.71 -16.40 -16.65
C THR A 177 3.19 -16.17 -16.50
N SER A 178 2.70 -14.93 -16.53
CA SER A 178 1.26 -14.61 -16.45
C SER A 178 0.45 -15.28 -17.58
N CYS A 179 1.04 -15.34 -18.77
CA CYS A 179 0.46 -16.00 -19.93
C CYS A 179 0.34 -17.52 -19.77
N ALA A 180 1.29 -18.15 -19.07
CA ALA A 180 1.27 -19.58 -18.76
C ALA A 180 0.24 -19.90 -17.68
N TYR A 181 0.15 -19.06 -16.64
CA TYR A 181 -0.84 -19.18 -15.55
C TYR A 181 -2.28 -19.23 -16.09
N VAL A 182 -2.64 -18.34 -17.01
CA VAL A 182 -4.03 -18.26 -17.53
C VAL A 182 -4.32 -19.22 -18.70
N CYS A 183 -3.32 -19.95 -19.20
CA CYS A 183 -3.44 -20.80 -20.39
C CYS A 183 -4.25 -22.08 -20.10
N PRO A 184 -5.44 -22.26 -20.72
CA PRO A 184 -6.28 -23.42 -20.42
C PRO A 184 -5.84 -24.72 -21.10
N THR A 185 -4.83 -24.67 -21.96
CA THR A 185 -4.42 -25.81 -22.80
C THR A 185 -2.98 -26.25 -22.58
N GLY A 186 -2.18 -25.48 -21.84
CA GLY A 186 -0.73 -25.70 -21.74
C GLY A 186 0.02 -25.41 -23.04
N ALA A 187 -0.56 -24.62 -23.95
CA ALA A 187 0.09 -24.18 -25.19
C ALA A 187 1.32 -23.30 -24.97
N ILE A 188 1.39 -22.65 -23.80
CA ILE A 188 2.55 -21.86 -23.38
C ILE A 188 3.27 -22.68 -22.32
N GLN A 189 4.53 -23.00 -22.58
CA GLN A 189 5.39 -23.74 -21.67
C GLN A 189 6.50 -22.82 -21.18
N VAL A 190 6.78 -22.88 -19.87
CA VAL A 190 7.95 -22.23 -19.27
C VAL A 190 9.09 -23.23 -19.36
N VAL A 191 10.16 -22.88 -20.06
CA VAL A 191 11.27 -23.79 -20.40
C VAL A 191 12.56 -23.49 -19.65
N ASP A 192 12.68 -22.29 -19.07
CA ASP A 192 13.84 -21.86 -18.29
C ASP A 192 13.38 -20.95 -17.15
N ASP A 193 13.96 -21.10 -15.98
CA ASP A 193 13.75 -20.24 -14.81
C ASP A 193 15.11 -19.90 -14.19
N LEU A 194 15.55 -18.66 -14.45
CA LEU A 194 16.88 -18.17 -14.09
C LEU A 194 17.17 -18.19 -12.59
N ASN A 195 16.14 -18.27 -11.75
CA ASN A 195 16.29 -18.27 -10.30
C ASN A 195 16.30 -19.69 -9.69
N HIS A 196 16.09 -20.73 -10.50
CA HIS A 196 16.03 -22.13 -10.08
C HIS A 196 15.21 -22.37 -8.79
N PRO A 197 13.94 -21.91 -8.73
CA PRO A 197 13.10 -22.15 -7.57
C PRO A 197 12.88 -23.64 -7.33
N HIS A 198 12.64 -24.00 -6.07
CA HIS A 198 12.28 -25.37 -5.70
C HIS A 198 10.99 -25.85 -6.39
N ASP A 199 9.97 -24.99 -6.46
CA ASP A 199 8.70 -25.22 -7.14
C ASP A 199 8.25 -23.95 -7.91
N PRO A 200 8.61 -23.81 -9.20
CA PRO A 200 8.22 -22.67 -10.02
C PRO A 200 6.70 -22.56 -10.24
N VAL A 201 5.98 -23.69 -10.19
CA VAL A 201 4.52 -23.72 -10.39
C VAL A 201 3.83 -23.11 -9.18
N MET A 202 4.25 -23.46 -7.97
CA MET A 202 3.72 -22.89 -6.74
C MET A 202 3.93 -21.37 -6.69
N ILE A 203 5.13 -20.89 -7.02
CA ILE A 203 5.44 -19.46 -7.06
C ILE A 203 4.54 -18.74 -8.05
N ARG A 204 4.44 -19.27 -9.27
CA ARG A 204 3.60 -18.68 -10.31
C ARG A 204 2.16 -18.60 -9.84
N ASP A 205 1.58 -19.71 -9.37
CA ASP A 205 0.15 -19.78 -9.10
C ASP A 205 -0.24 -18.86 -7.92
N HIS A 206 0.59 -18.77 -6.87
CA HIS A 206 0.35 -17.87 -5.75
C HIS A 206 0.71 -16.40 -6.04
N GLY A 207 1.79 -16.15 -6.77
CA GLY A 207 2.20 -14.79 -7.15
C GLY A 207 1.26 -14.16 -8.17
N MET A 208 0.79 -14.93 -9.17
CA MET A 208 -0.15 -14.43 -10.17
C MET A 208 -1.52 -14.14 -9.58
N LYS A 209 -1.93 -14.84 -8.51
CA LYS A 209 -3.14 -14.50 -7.77
C LYS A 209 -3.05 -13.08 -7.18
N VAL A 210 -1.94 -12.74 -6.54
CA VAL A 210 -1.71 -11.39 -6.01
C VAL A 210 -1.69 -10.36 -7.13
N ASN A 211 -0.98 -10.64 -8.24
CA ASN A 211 -0.93 -9.72 -9.39
C ASN A 211 -2.31 -9.45 -10.00
N ALA A 212 -3.12 -10.50 -10.14
CA ALA A 212 -4.51 -10.43 -10.58
C ALA A 212 -5.38 -9.58 -9.64
N GLU A 213 -5.22 -9.78 -8.33
CA GLU A 213 -5.93 -9.01 -7.32
C GLU A 213 -5.57 -7.53 -7.39
N MET A 214 -4.28 -7.19 -7.50
CA MET A 214 -3.85 -5.79 -7.68
C MET A 214 -4.48 -5.18 -8.93
N ALA A 215 -4.41 -5.87 -10.07
CA ALA A 215 -4.97 -5.38 -11.34
C ALA A 215 -6.48 -5.10 -11.26
N ARG A 216 -7.23 -5.94 -10.53
CA ARG A 216 -8.69 -5.88 -10.49
C ARG A 216 -9.22 -4.97 -9.37
N LEU A 217 -8.56 -4.98 -8.22
CA LEU A 217 -9.07 -4.37 -6.99
C LEU A 217 -8.48 -2.99 -6.71
N ASP A 218 -7.24 -2.71 -7.13
CA ASP A 218 -6.62 -1.39 -6.92
C ASP A 218 -7.48 -0.23 -7.47
N PRO A 219 -8.04 -0.29 -8.69
CA PRO A 219 -8.86 0.81 -9.22
C PRO A 219 -10.15 1.09 -8.43
N GLN A 220 -10.55 0.16 -7.55
CA GLN A 220 -11.74 0.26 -6.69
C GLN A 220 -11.39 0.60 -5.24
N GLN A 221 -10.11 0.61 -4.89
CA GLN A 221 -9.59 0.81 -3.54
C GLN A 221 -8.61 2.00 -3.56
N CYS A 222 -7.31 1.72 -3.44
CA CYS A 222 -6.27 2.72 -3.29
C CYS A 222 -6.01 3.52 -4.57
N ARG A 223 -6.19 2.95 -5.77
CA ARG A 223 -5.83 3.58 -7.05
C ARG A 223 -4.32 3.88 -7.14
N MET A 224 -3.48 3.02 -6.55
CA MET A 224 -2.02 3.13 -6.58
C MET A 224 -1.49 3.25 -8.02
N ARG A 225 -2.06 2.50 -8.98
CA ARG A 225 -1.66 2.62 -10.40
C ARG A 225 -1.94 3.99 -11.00
N GLN A 226 -2.95 4.70 -10.50
CA GLN A 226 -3.39 5.98 -11.05
C GLN A 226 -2.70 7.17 -10.40
N VAL A 227 -2.47 7.12 -9.08
CA VAL A 227 -2.03 8.29 -8.31
C VAL A 227 -0.94 7.99 -7.28
N GLY A 228 -0.42 6.76 -7.23
CA GLY A 228 0.61 6.37 -6.28
C GLY A 228 0.14 6.46 -4.83
N THR A 229 1.11 6.56 -3.91
CA THR A 229 0.80 6.67 -2.47
C THR A 229 0.21 8.03 -2.10
N ALA A 230 0.32 9.05 -2.95
CA ALA A 230 -0.36 10.33 -2.76
C ALA A 230 -1.90 10.20 -2.64
N ASN A 231 -2.50 9.05 -2.98
CA ASN A 231 -3.91 8.75 -2.73
C ASN A 231 -4.36 8.99 -1.27
N ILE A 232 -3.49 8.79 -0.28
CA ILE A 232 -3.89 8.83 1.13
C ILE A 232 -3.89 10.24 1.70
N ILE A 233 -3.34 11.26 1.02
CA ILE A 233 -3.37 12.66 1.49
C ILE A 233 -4.81 13.08 1.80
N ASP A 234 -5.71 12.81 0.85
CA ASP A 234 -7.13 13.11 0.92
C ASP A 234 -7.77 12.48 2.17
N VAL A 235 -7.37 11.25 2.48
CA VAL A 235 -7.88 10.49 3.62
C VAL A 235 -7.28 11.01 4.93
N MET A 236 -5.97 11.28 4.96
CA MET A 236 -5.30 11.77 6.15
C MET A 236 -5.87 13.12 6.60
N ASP A 237 -6.13 14.05 5.68
CA ASP A 237 -6.78 15.32 6.02
C ASP A 237 -8.20 15.12 6.58
N GLN A 238 -9.01 14.27 5.92
CA GLN A 238 -10.40 14.01 6.33
C GLN A 238 -10.54 13.37 7.72
N TYR A 239 -9.55 12.59 8.14
CA TYR A 239 -9.53 11.92 9.44
C TYR A 239 -8.73 12.68 10.50
N ASP A 240 -8.26 13.90 10.19
CA ASP A 240 -7.41 14.73 11.06
C ASP A 240 -6.09 14.03 11.45
N LEU A 241 -5.44 13.44 10.45
CA LEU A 241 -4.20 12.67 10.54
C LEU A 241 -3.05 13.25 9.69
N LEU A 242 -3.32 14.24 8.85
CA LEU A 242 -2.32 14.91 8.00
C LEU A 242 -1.54 15.96 8.81
N PRO A 243 -0.22 15.84 8.98
CA PRO A 243 0.53 16.84 9.73
C PRO A 243 0.48 18.20 9.04
N CYS A 244 0.05 19.21 9.80
CA CYS A 244 0.04 20.59 9.36
C CYS A 244 0.75 21.45 10.40
N HIS A 245 1.69 22.28 9.93
CA HIS A 245 2.45 23.24 10.72
C HIS A 245 3.22 22.58 11.89
N ASN A 246 4.20 21.73 11.59
CA ASN A 246 4.98 20.95 12.56
C ASN A 246 4.10 20.09 13.48
N PHE A 247 3.21 19.32 12.88
CA PHE A 247 2.25 18.45 13.57
C PHE A 247 1.33 19.17 14.58
N LYS A 248 1.22 20.51 14.55
CA LYS A 248 0.28 21.26 15.40
C LYS A 248 -1.16 20.81 15.13
N PHE A 249 -1.49 20.60 13.86
CA PHE A 249 -2.84 20.21 13.43
C PHE A 249 -2.80 18.93 12.59
N GLY A 250 -3.95 18.26 12.49
CA GLY A 250 -4.16 17.05 11.67
C GLY A 250 -4.86 17.30 10.34
N SER A 251 -5.21 18.55 10.04
CA SER A 251 -5.91 18.95 8.82
C SER A 251 -5.69 20.44 8.54
N HIS A 252 -5.89 20.86 7.28
CA HIS A 252 -5.82 22.29 6.92
C HIS A 252 -6.76 22.63 5.75
N PRO A 253 -7.44 23.81 5.75
CA PRO A 253 -8.36 24.19 4.68
C PRO A 253 -7.77 24.21 3.26
N ASP A 254 -6.45 24.41 3.17
CA ASP A 254 -5.70 24.43 1.92
C ASP A 254 -5.11 23.06 1.53
N ALA A 255 -5.24 22.01 2.35
CA ALA A 255 -4.75 20.66 2.03
C ALA A 255 -5.30 20.15 0.69
N LYS A 256 -6.53 20.53 0.34
CA LYS A 256 -7.15 20.23 -0.96
C LYS A 256 -6.36 20.70 -2.19
N LYS A 257 -5.45 21.66 -2.04
CA LYS A 257 -4.58 22.14 -3.12
C LYS A 257 -3.50 21.13 -3.49
N ILE A 258 -3.18 20.20 -2.60
CA ILE A 258 -2.20 19.12 -2.78
C ILE A 258 -2.86 17.73 -2.70
N TYR A 259 -4.15 17.64 -2.98
CA TYR A 259 -4.83 16.33 -3.07
C TYR A 259 -4.39 15.54 -4.28
N SER A 260 -4.56 14.22 -4.21
CA SER A 260 -4.18 13.26 -5.25
C SER A 260 -4.71 13.64 -6.64
N ALA A 261 -5.94 14.17 -6.70
CA ALA A 261 -6.57 14.61 -7.94
C ALA A 261 -5.86 15.82 -8.58
N VAL A 262 -5.30 16.74 -7.79
CA VAL A 262 -4.58 17.91 -8.32
C VAL A 262 -3.32 17.46 -9.04
N PHE A 263 -2.53 16.60 -8.40
CA PHE A 263 -1.34 16.03 -9.04
C PHE A 263 -1.70 15.24 -10.29
N ARG A 264 -2.66 14.31 -10.20
CA ARG A 264 -3.11 13.49 -11.32
C ARG A 264 -3.57 14.31 -12.53
N ASP A 265 -4.40 15.33 -12.29
CA ASP A 265 -5.08 16.03 -13.38
C ASP A 265 -4.22 17.13 -14.00
N GLN A 266 -3.18 17.61 -13.31
CA GLN A 266 -2.41 18.79 -13.73
C GLN A 266 -0.91 18.53 -13.93
N TYR A 267 -0.32 17.54 -13.26
CA TYR A 267 1.14 17.36 -13.21
C TYR A 267 1.63 15.97 -13.62
N LEU A 268 0.89 14.90 -13.29
CA LEU A 268 1.31 13.54 -13.62
C LEU A 268 1.04 13.25 -15.10
N THR A 269 2.08 13.35 -15.93
CA THR A 269 1.97 13.28 -17.39
C THR A 269 2.45 11.98 -18.01
N GLN A 270 3.09 11.09 -17.23
CA GLN A 270 3.74 9.85 -17.71
C GLN A 270 2.88 8.98 -18.63
N GLY A 271 1.55 9.00 -18.47
CA GLY A 271 0.61 8.28 -19.34
C GLY A 271 0.68 6.75 -19.31
N GLU A 272 1.65 6.16 -18.60
CA GLU A 272 1.87 4.73 -18.44
C GLU A 272 1.85 4.31 -16.96
N ASP A 273 1.64 3.02 -16.67
CA ASP A 273 1.75 2.48 -15.31
C ASP A 273 3.23 2.14 -15.05
N ASP A 274 3.83 2.66 -13.97
CA ASP A 274 5.25 2.44 -13.63
C ASP A 274 5.44 1.97 -12.18
N GLY A 275 6.52 1.22 -11.91
CA GLY A 275 6.85 0.72 -10.58
C GLY A 275 8.31 0.28 -10.46
N CYS A 276 8.71 -0.14 -9.26
CA CYS A 276 10.13 -0.36 -8.91
C CYS A 276 10.90 -1.31 -9.83
N TRP A 277 10.22 -2.32 -10.40
CA TRP A 277 10.78 -3.22 -11.40
C TRP A 277 9.71 -3.59 -12.42
N LYS A 278 10.15 -3.92 -13.63
CA LYS A 278 9.27 -4.39 -14.71
C LYS A 278 8.38 -5.53 -14.20
N GLY A 279 7.07 -5.40 -14.42
CA GLY A 279 6.08 -6.39 -13.97
C GLY A 279 5.62 -6.26 -12.52
N CYS A 280 6.03 -5.22 -11.79
CA CYS A 280 5.40 -4.86 -10.52
C CYS A 280 3.93 -4.51 -10.75
N SER A 281 3.02 -5.37 -10.30
CA SER A 281 1.57 -5.20 -10.54
C SER A 281 0.95 -4.05 -9.74
N MET A 282 1.64 -3.50 -8.73
CA MET A 282 1.14 -2.36 -7.97
C MET A 282 1.31 -1.05 -8.75
N ALA A 283 2.44 -0.92 -9.47
CA ALA A 283 2.81 0.24 -10.28
C ALA A 283 2.47 1.61 -9.64
N CYS A 284 2.95 1.81 -8.41
CA CYS A 284 2.69 3.01 -7.64
C CYS A 284 3.54 4.22 -8.04
N ALA A 285 4.62 4.04 -8.81
CA ALA A 285 5.50 5.14 -9.19
C ALA A 285 4.80 6.09 -10.18
N LYS A 286 4.95 7.39 -9.96
CA LYS A 286 4.29 8.44 -10.75
C LYS A 286 5.31 9.49 -11.10
N ALA A 287 5.24 10.06 -12.29
CA ALA A 287 6.17 11.09 -12.69
C ALA A 287 5.48 12.26 -13.38
N ALA A 288 6.03 13.46 -13.12
CA ALA A 288 5.78 14.67 -13.87
C ALA A 288 6.90 14.86 -14.91
N GLU A 289 6.56 14.69 -16.18
CA GLU A 289 7.48 14.92 -17.31
C GLU A 289 7.51 16.40 -17.70
N ASP A 290 8.62 16.84 -18.30
CA ASP A 290 8.83 18.20 -18.79
C ASP A 290 8.63 19.31 -17.73
N PHE A 291 8.79 18.98 -16.44
CA PHE A 291 8.63 19.93 -15.35
C PHE A 291 9.76 20.95 -15.36
N GLU A 292 9.42 22.24 -15.47
CA GLU A 292 10.40 23.33 -15.52
C GLU A 292 10.74 23.85 -14.13
N LEU A 293 12.01 23.68 -13.73
CA LEU A 293 12.53 24.13 -12.43
C LEU A 293 12.69 25.65 -12.41
N LYS A 294 12.35 26.31 -11.29
CA LYS A 294 12.46 27.77 -11.16
C LYS A 294 13.60 28.25 -10.27
N THR A 295 14.11 27.42 -9.37
CA THR A 295 15.17 27.76 -8.42
C THR A 295 16.40 26.87 -8.63
N GLY A 296 17.46 27.15 -7.88
CA GLY A 296 18.63 26.28 -7.80
C GLY A 296 19.49 26.21 -9.07
N PRO A 297 20.50 25.33 -9.10
CA PRO A 297 21.47 25.21 -10.19
C PRO A 297 20.89 24.69 -11.50
N TYR A 298 19.66 24.14 -11.48
CA TYR A 298 18.98 23.63 -12.66
C TYR A 298 17.81 24.52 -13.11
N ALA A 299 17.67 25.74 -12.55
CA ALA A 299 16.63 26.69 -12.95
C ALA A 299 16.56 26.88 -14.48
N GLY A 300 15.33 26.88 -15.01
CA GLY A 300 15.01 26.99 -16.44
C GLY A 300 15.18 25.68 -17.23
N ARG A 301 15.60 24.57 -16.60
CA ARG A 301 15.64 23.26 -17.25
C ARG A 301 14.33 22.51 -17.04
N LYS A 302 13.95 21.74 -18.06
CA LYS A 302 12.87 20.77 -18.00
C LYS A 302 13.42 19.41 -17.60
N VAL A 303 12.79 18.79 -16.62
CA VAL A 303 13.22 17.52 -16.03
C VAL A 303 12.05 16.57 -15.85
N LEU A 304 12.36 15.29 -15.64
CA LEU A 304 11.44 14.32 -15.08
C LEU A 304 11.52 14.42 -13.55
N VAL A 305 10.37 14.53 -12.89
CA VAL A 305 10.26 14.45 -11.42
C VAL A 305 9.48 13.19 -11.07
N ASP A 306 10.10 12.27 -10.33
CA ASP A 306 9.43 11.09 -9.77
C ASP A 306 8.66 11.51 -8.50
N GLY A 307 7.43 11.08 -8.32
CA GLY A 307 6.51 11.45 -7.26
C GLY A 307 5.50 12.57 -7.61
N PRO A 308 4.91 13.22 -6.58
CA PRO A 308 5.24 13.03 -5.17
C PRO A 308 4.67 11.73 -4.61
N GLU A 309 5.43 11.08 -3.74
CA GLU A 309 4.87 10.11 -2.80
C GLU A 309 4.06 10.83 -1.69
N TYR A 310 3.28 10.08 -0.91
CA TYR A 310 2.50 10.62 0.21
C TYR A 310 3.34 11.45 1.16
N GLU A 311 4.46 10.90 1.63
CA GLU A 311 5.32 11.53 2.63
C GLU A 311 5.82 12.89 2.16
N ASN A 312 6.03 13.05 0.86
CA ASN A 312 6.54 14.25 0.25
C ASN A 312 5.44 15.33 0.30
N ALA A 313 4.22 14.99 -0.13
CA ALA A 313 3.09 15.92 -0.02
C ALA A 313 2.66 16.18 1.44
N GLY A 314 2.77 15.18 2.32
CA GLY A 314 2.55 15.31 3.77
C GLY A 314 3.51 16.29 4.41
N ALA A 315 4.80 16.19 4.08
CA ALA A 315 5.83 17.12 4.51
C ALA A 315 5.58 18.55 4.01
N CYS A 316 5.06 18.70 2.79
CA CYS A 316 4.61 20.02 2.30
C CYS A 316 3.51 20.61 3.19
N ALA A 317 2.49 19.83 3.56
CA ALA A 317 1.46 20.28 4.50
C ALA A 317 2.05 20.62 5.88
N ASN A 318 3.01 19.82 6.34
CA ASN A 318 3.68 19.99 7.61
C ASN A 318 4.49 21.30 7.66
N MET A 319 5.09 21.70 6.55
CA MET A 319 5.74 23.02 6.36
C MET A 319 4.75 24.16 6.07
N GLY A 320 3.45 23.88 5.92
CA GLY A 320 2.45 24.88 5.52
C GLY A 320 2.52 25.30 4.04
N CYS A 321 3.19 24.51 3.21
CA CYS A 321 3.42 24.75 1.79
C CYS A 321 2.38 24.02 0.92
N PHE A 322 1.19 24.59 0.78
CA PHE A 322 0.07 23.98 0.01
C PHE A 322 0.12 24.32 -1.48
N ASP A 323 1.24 24.03 -2.15
CA ASP A 323 1.46 24.32 -3.57
C ASP A 323 2.08 23.11 -4.30
N PRO A 324 1.42 22.55 -5.34
CA PRO A 324 1.93 21.40 -6.09
C PRO A 324 3.24 21.65 -6.84
N TRP A 325 3.48 22.87 -7.32
CA TRP A 325 4.74 23.20 -7.99
C TRP A 325 5.89 23.13 -6.97
N PHE A 326 5.71 23.70 -5.77
CA PHE A 326 6.69 23.57 -4.71
C PHE A 326 6.92 22.11 -4.34
N ALA A 327 5.87 21.31 -4.17
CA ALA A 327 5.98 19.90 -3.81
C ALA A 327 6.86 19.12 -4.80
N LEU A 328 6.66 19.33 -6.12
CA LEU A 328 7.45 18.67 -7.17
C LEU A 328 8.89 19.21 -7.25
N GLU A 329 9.08 20.52 -7.16
CA GLU A 329 10.41 21.10 -7.28
C GLU A 329 11.29 20.77 -6.07
N TRP A 330 10.73 20.88 -4.87
CA TRP A 330 11.42 20.49 -3.64
C TRP A 330 11.78 19.00 -3.67
N ASN A 331 10.84 18.15 -4.08
CA ASN A 331 11.07 16.73 -4.23
C ASN A 331 12.22 16.40 -5.21
N PHE A 332 12.20 17.02 -6.41
CA PHE A 332 13.27 16.85 -7.39
C PHE A 332 14.64 17.17 -6.80
N TYR A 333 14.74 18.24 -6.02
CA TYR A 333 15.99 18.64 -5.41
C TYR A 333 16.42 17.74 -4.26
N CYS A 334 15.49 17.21 -3.46
CA CYS A 334 15.79 16.18 -2.47
C CYS A 334 16.39 14.94 -3.14
N ASP A 335 15.77 14.44 -4.21
CA ASP A 335 16.29 13.29 -4.98
C ASP A 335 17.67 13.59 -5.58
N THR A 336 17.81 14.76 -6.21
CA THR A 336 19.05 15.16 -6.90
C THR A 336 20.22 15.34 -5.93
N TYR A 337 19.95 15.83 -4.72
CA TYR A 337 20.99 16.04 -3.69
C TYR A 337 21.17 14.85 -2.76
N GLY A 338 20.31 13.83 -2.83
CA GLY A 338 20.34 12.67 -1.94
C GLY A 338 19.94 13.03 -0.50
N VAL A 339 18.90 13.86 -0.35
CA VAL A 339 18.36 14.31 0.94
C VAL A 339 17.01 13.63 1.18
N ASP A 340 16.81 13.08 2.38
CA ASP A 340 15.53 12.50 2.77
C ASP A 340 14.44 13.59 2.87
N THR A 341 13.35 13.42 2.13
CA THR A 341 12.23 14.35 2.08
C THR A 341 11.52 14.48 3.43
N ILE A 342 11.38 13.38 4.17
CA ILE A 342 10.74 13.37 5.49
C ILE A 342 11.57 14.19 6.46
N SER A 343 12.85 13.83 6.61
CA SER A 343 13.74 14.49 7.57
C SER A 343 13.91 15.98 7.26
N PHE A 344 14.09 16.33 5.99
CA PHE A 344 14.17 17.75 5.62
C PHE A 344 12.85 18.47 5.90
N GLY A 345 11.71 17.92 5.48
CA GLY A 345 10.40 18.55 5.62
C GLY A 345 9.99 18.77 7.07
N THR A 346 10.10 17.72 7.89
CA THR A 346 9.81 17.80 9.33
C THR A 346 10.81 18.71 10.06
N CYS A 347 12.09 18.70 9.70
CA CYS A 347 13.07 19.64 10.26
C CYS A 347 12.77 21.09 9.89
N MET A 348 12.37 21.37 8.64
CA MET A 348 11.97 22.70 8.21
C MET A 348 10.69 23.16 8.89
N ALA A 349 9.71 22.28 9.10
CA ALA A 349 8.52 22.60 9.88
C ALA A 349 8.87 23.00 11.33
N PHE A 350 9.79 22.27 11.98
CA PHE A 350 10.31 22.63 13.30
C PHE A 350 11.02 23.99 13.32
N VAL A 351 11.85 24.26 12.31
CA VAL A 351 12.51 25.57 12.12
C VAL A 351 11.49 26.68 11.95
N MET A 352 10.43 26.46 11.20
CA MET A 352 9.36 27.44 11.00
C MET A 352 8.62 27.74 12.31
N GLU A 353 8.28 26.71 13.09
CA GLU A 353 7.66 26.92 14.40
C GLU A 353 8.59 27.67 15.36
N ALA A 354 9.87 27.31 15.39
CA ALA A 354 10.87 27.98 16.23
C ALA A 354 11.07 29.45 15.83
N PHE A 355 11.02 29.76 14.54
CA PHE A 355 11.07 31.14 14.04
C PHE A 355 9.83 31.94 14.45
N GLU A 356 8.64 31.37 14.31
CA GLU A 356 7.39 32.02 14.72
C GLU A 356 7.28 32.20 16.24
N ALA A 357 7.84 31.27 17.02
CA ALA A 357 7.95 31.37 18.47
C ALA A 357 9.07 32.32 18.94
N GLY A 358 9.88 32.87 18.02
CA GLY A 358 10.97 33.80 18.33
C GLY A 358 12.21 33.15 18.95
N VAL A 359 12.35 31.82 18.86
CA VAL A 359 13.57 31.10 19.29
C VAL A 359 14.75 31.45 18.39
N ILE A 360 14.48 31.61 17.09
CA ILE A 360 15.42 32.08 16.08
C ILE A 360 14.80 33.24 15.31
N THR A 361 15.63 34.06 14.68
CA THR A 361 15.21 35.24 13.92
C THR A 361 15.96 35.31 12.58
N GLU A 362 15.66 36.33 11.77
CA GLU A 362 16.38 36.60 10.52
C GLU A 362 17.91 36.71 10.71
N ALA A 363 18.37 37.08 11.90
CA ALA A 363 19.80 37.13 12.19
C ALA A 363 20.47 35.74 12.13
N GLN A 364 19.81 34.71 12.66
CA GLN A 364 20.34 33.34 12.67
C GLN A 364 20.18 32.64 11.31
N THR A 365 19.13 32.98 10.56
CA THR A 365 18.78 32.30 9.30
C THR A 365 19.47 32.89 8.06
N GLY A 366 20.37 33.87 8.25
CA GLY A 366 21.02 34.58 7.15
C GLY A 366 20.05 35.47 6.37
N GLY A 367 19.08 36.10 7.06
CA GLY A 367 18.10 37.03 6.50
C GLY A 367 16.80 36.38 5.99
N LYS A 368 16.66 35.05 6.12
CA LYS A 368 15.48 34.33 5.62
C LYS A 368 14.31 34.41 6.60
N LYS A 369 13.11 34.67 6.08
CA LYS A 369 11.87 34.71 6.86
C LYS A 369 11.17 33.36 6.83
N LEU A 370 11.64 32.45 7.67
CA LEU A 370 11.18 31.07 7.72
C LEU A 370 9.88 30.92 8.52
N ARG A 371 8.77 31.47 8.03
CA ARG A 371 7.42 31.21 8.56
C ARG A 371 6.79 30.01 7.86
N PHE A 372 5.71 29.45 8.40
CA PHE A 372 4.96 28.41 7.70
C PHE A 372 4.55 28.90 6.30
N GLY A 373 4.80 28.07 5.29
CA GLY A 373 4.55 28.40 3.88
C GLY A 373 5.66 29.19 3.17
N ALA A 374 6.83 29.42 3.79
CA ALA A 374 7.99 30.10 3.19
C ALA A 374 8.72 29.22 2.14
N MET A 375 8.06 28.98 1.02
CA MET A 375 8.48 28.03 -0.03
C MET A 375 9.84 28.35 -0.65
N LEU A 376 10.08 29.61 -1.03
CA LEU A 376 11.33 30.00 -1.69
C LEU A 376 12.51 29.96 -0.74
N GLU A 377 12.33 30.43 0.49
CA GLU A 377 13.34 30.36 1.53
C GLU A 377 13.67 28.92 1.92
N THR A 378 12.66 28.03 1.88
CA THR A 378 12.85 26.58 2.12
C THR A 378 13.68 25.93 1.02
N LEU A 379 13.40 26.22 -0.25
CA LEU A 379 14.23 25.77 -1.37
C LEU A 379 15.66 26.32 -1.27
N GLU A 380 15.82 27.57 -0.85
CA GLU A 380 17.15 28.14 -0.65
C GLU A 380 17.91 27.45 0.49
N CYS A 381 17.26 27.11 1.62
CA CYS A 381 17.87 26.30 2.67
C CYS A 381 18.33 24.92 2.14
N LEU A 382 17.55 24.28 1.27
CA LEU A 382 17.93 23.01 0.65
C LEU A 382 19.15 23.18 -0.28
N HIS A 383 19.19 24.27 -1.06
CA HIS A 383 20.34 24.54 -1.93
C HIS A 383 21.60 24.91 -1.13
N GLU A 384 21.47 25.71 -0.07
CA GLU A 384 22.54 26.03 0.89
C GLU A 384 23.14 24.76 1.50
N MET A 385 22.28 23.83 1.92
CA MET A 385 22.70 22.52 2.44
C MET A 385 23.56 21.77 1.42
N ALA A 386 23.11 21.69 0.16
CA ALA A 386 23.85 21.02 -0.91
C ALA A 386 25.18 21.70 -1.25
N ARG A 387 25.28 23.02 -1.09
CA ARG A 387 26.52 23.79 -1.30
C ARG A 387 27.46 23.76 -0.09
N GLY A 388 26.98 23.33 1.07
CA GLY A 388 27.77 23.32 2.31
C GLY A 388 27.98 24.71 2.90
N GLU A 389 27.01 25.63 2.73
CA GLU A 389 27.08 27.00 3.23
C GLU A 389 25.79 27.44 3.93
N GLY A 390 25.85 28.56 4.64
CA GLY A 390 24.66 29.23 5.18
C GLY A 390 23.90 28.43 6.25
N PHE A 391 22.63 28.79 6.44
CA PHE A 391 21.77 28.18 7.45
C PHE A 391 21.29 26.79 7.01
N GLY A 392 21.29 26.50 5.71
CA GLY A 392 21.03 25.15 5.19
C GLY A 392 21.94 24.06 5.79
N VAL A 393 23.19 24.38 6.14
CA VAL A 393 24.10 23.43 6.83
C VAL A 393 23.61 23.08 8.23
N ASP A 394 23.12 24.07 8.98
CA ASP A 394 22.55 23.86 10.31
C ASP A 394 21.29 22.99 10.22
N VAL A 395 20.40 23.28 9.27
CA VAL A 395 19.21 22.45 8.99
C VAL A 395 19.62 21.02 8.65
N GLY A 396 20.70 20.84 7.88
CA GLY A 396 21.22 19.53 7.49
C GLY A 396 21.74 18.66 8.63
N GLN A 397 21.91 19.21 9.84
CA GLN A 397 22.26 18.43 11.03
C GLN A 397 21.04 17.81 11.76
N GLY A 398 19.82 18.19 11.37
CA GLY A 398 18.57 17.66 11.91
C GLY A 398 18.12 18.27 13.25
N ILE A 399 16.89 17.95 13.66
CA ILE A 399 16.21 18.58 14.81
C ILE A 399 17.01 18.42 16.09
N ARG A 400 17.54 17.22 16.37
CA ARG A 400 18.28 16.97 17.61
C ARG A 400 19.45 17.93 17.79
N TRP A 401 20.24 18.10 16.74
CA TRP A 401 21.40 18.98 16.77
C TRP A 401 20.99 20.45 16.90
N LEU A 402 19.93 20.86 16.19
CA LEU A 402 19.38 22.21 16.30
C LEU A 402 18.90 22.53 17.73
N LYS A 403 18.21 21.59 18.39
CA LYS A 403 17.80 21.74 19.80
C LYS A 403 19.01 22.02 20.69
N GLU A 404 20.04 21.20 20.59
CA GLU A 404 21.27 21.34 21.38
C GLU A 404 21.99 22.66 21.10
N LYS A 405 22.09 23.05 19.82
CA LYS A 405 22.70 24.30 19.40
C LYS A 405 21.96 25.51 19.96
N TRP A 406 20.64 25.57 19.78
CA TRP A 406 19.87 26.76 20.16
C TRP A 406 19.76 26.94 21.67
N VAL A 407 19.74 25.85 22.45
CA VAL A 407 19.88 25.94 23.91
C VAL A 407 21.25 26.54 24.28
N ARG A 408 22.33 26.00 23.69
CA ARG A 408 23.71 26.40 24.02
C ARG A 408 24.03 27.82 23.58
N GLU A 409 23.60 28.23 22.39
CA GLU A 409 24.05 29.46 21.72
C GLU A 409 23.03 30.59 21.81
N TYR A 410 21.73 30.26 21.85
CA TYR A 410 20.65 31.26 21.83
C TYR A 410 19.85 31.31 23.14
N GLY A 411 20.16 30.43 24.11
CA GLY A 411 19.46 30.38 25.40
C GLY A 411 18.00 29.93 25.27
N ALA A 412 17.68 29.15 24.24
CA ALA A 412 16.34 28.63 24.01
C ALA A 412 15.86 27.72 25.15
N ASP A 413 14.55 27.68 25.39
CA ASP A 413 13.95 26.79 26.40
C ASP A 413 14.06 25.30 25.96
N PRO A 414 14.86 24.47 26.64
CA PRO A 414 15.02 23.07 26.27
C PRO A 414 13.72 22.26 26.39
N ALA A 415 12.82 22.61 27.30
CA ALA A 415 11.55 21.90 27.47
C ALA A 415 10.62 22.15 26.29
N PHE A 416 10.47 23.42 25.90
CA PHE A 416 9.70 23.79 24.70
C PHE A 416 10.24 23.10 23.44
N LEU A 417 11.56 23.18 23.21
CA LEU A 417 12.19 22.55 22.05
C LEU A 417 12.05 21.03 22.04
N GLN A 418 12.10 20.38 23.22
CA GLN A 418 11.87 18.95 23.33
C GLN A 418 10.40 18.56 23.06
N ASP A 419 9.45 19.41 23.46
CA ASP A 419 8.04 19.13 23.24
C ASP A 419 7.62 19.26 21.78
N ILE A 420 8.15 20.25 21.04
CA ILE A 420 7.78 20.51 19.63
C ILE A 420 8.69 19.81 18.61
N GLY A 421 9.89 19.38 19.01
CA GLY A 421 10.86 18.75 18.12
C GLY A 421 10.48 17.33 17.77
N MET A 422 9.79 17.15 16.64
CA MET A 422 9.27 15.87 16.14
C MET A 422 10.36 14.93 15.62
N GLU A 423 11.24 14.48 16.52
CA GLU A 423 12.27 13.46 16.30
C GLU A 423 12.28 12.43 17.43
N VAL A 424 12.64 11.19 17.10
CA VAL A 424 12.95 10.14 18.09
C VAL A 424 14.24 9.45 17.68
N LYS A 425 15.13 9.18 18.63
CA LYS A 425 16.46 8.59 18.36
C LYS A 425 17.34 9.38 17.37
N GLY A 426 16.97 10.59 17.00
CA GLY A 426 17.75 11.49 16.14
C GLY A 426 17.29 11.45 14.68
N LEU A 427 16.16 10.81 14.42
CA LEU A 427 15.50 10.77 13.14
C LEU A 427 14.12 11.42 13.28
N GLU A 428 13.78 12.28 12.34
CA GLU A 428 12.51 12.98 12.23
C GLU A 428 11.34 12.01 12.02
N VAL A 429 10.17 12.37 12.56
CA VAL A 429 8.94 11.57 12.50
C VAL A 429 8.31 11.70 11.11
N SER A 430 7.92 10.56 10.50
CA SER A 430 7.20 10.58 9.22
C SER A 430 5.77 11.12 9.33
N GLU A 431 5.12 11.38 8.20
CA GLU A 431 4.05 12.35 8.10
C GLU A 431 2.67 11.82 8.52
N TYR A 432 2.50 11.40 9.78
CA TYR A 432 1.20 11.02 10.34
C TYR A 432 1.02 11.56 11.76
N VAL A 433 -0.08 12.28 12.01
CA VAL A 433 -0.40 12.81 13.34
C VAL A 433 -0.82 11.68 14.27
N ALA A 434 0.02 11.40 15.27
CA ALA A 434 -0.19 10.30 16.21
C ALA A 434 -0.89 10.69 17.53
N LYS A 435 -1.26 11.96 17.75
CA LYS A 435 -1.81 12.48 19.03
C LYS A 435 -2.91 11.61 19.63
N GLU A 436 -3.80 11.09 18.78
CA GLU A 436 -4.93 10.27 19.21
C GLU A 436 -4.68 8.76 19.13
N SER A 437 -3.58 8.32 18.47
CA SER A 437 -3.24 6.92 18.30
C SER A 437 -2.06 6.51 19.18
N VAL A 438 -2.38 5.91 20.32
CA VAL A 438 -1.37 5.34 21.22
C VAL A 438 -0.59 4.21 20.52
N ALA A 439 -1.21 3.50 19.57
CA ALA A 439 -0.53 2.50 18.77
C ALA A 439 0.53 3.12 17.85
N GLN A 440 0.20 4.20 17.12
CA GLN A 440 1.15 4.85 16.23
C GLN A 440 2.26 5.58 17.01
N GLN A 441 1.94 6.18 18.17
CA GLN A 441 2.93 6.77 19.07
C GLN A 441 4.02 5.78 19.43
N ALA A 442 3.63 4.60 19.92
CA ALA A 442 4.55 3.52 20.23
C ALA A 442 5.21 2.93 18.98
N GLY A 443 4.48 2.84 17.86
CA GLY A 443 5.01 2.40 16.58
C GLY A 443 6.21 3.22 16.13
N TYR A 444 6.12 4.54 16.26
CA TYR A 444 7.23 5.45 15.98
C TYR A 444 8.35 5.37 17.00
N SER A 445 8.00 5.56 18.26
CA SER A 445 9.00 5.72 19.31
C SER A 445 9.73 4.42 19.64
N MET A 446 9.12 3.25 19.48
CA MET A 446 9.78 1.95 19.71
C MET A 446 10.55 1.42 18.49
N ALA A 447 10.35 2.01 17.30
CA ALA A 447 11.02 1.56 16.08
C ALA A 447 12.54 1.61 16.26
N VAL A 448 13.21 0.53 15.84
CA VAL A 448 14.64 0.33 16.14
C VAL A 448 15.51 1.27 15.32
N LYS A 449 15.01 1.66 14.13
CA LYS A 449 15.72 2.54 13.19
C LYS A 449 15.39 4.03 13.37
N GLY A 450 14.55 4.39 14.34
CA GLY A 450 13.95 5.72 14.46
C GLY A 450 12.49 5.74 13.97
N PRO A 451 11.76 6.87 14.11
CA PRO A 451 10.31 6.96 13.98
C PRO A 451 9.84 7.00 12.51
N GLN A 452 10.18 5.94 11.76
CA GLN A 452 9.60 5.65 10.47
C GLN A 452 8.30 4.86 10.63
N HIS A 453 7.24 5.27 9.93
CA HIS A 453 5.98 4.53 9.87
C HIS A 453 6.17 3.17 9.19
N ASP A 454 7.28 2.99 8.46
CA ASP A 454 7.61 1.76 7.79
C ASP A 454 7.75 0.55 8.72
N GLU A 455 8.14 0.74 9.98
CA GLU A 455 8.22 -0.37 10.93
C GLU A 455 6.85 -0.68 11.52
N ALA A 456 6.01 0.33 11.76
CA ALA A 456 4.68 0.19 12.31
C ALA A 456 3.73 1.25 11.75
N TRP A 457 2.99 0.88 10.70
CA TRP A 457 1.90 1.69 10.17
C TRP A 457 0.57 1.19 10.73
N LEU A 458 0.23 1.66 11.93
CA LEU A 458 -0.93 1.22 12.70
C LEU A 458 -2.05 2.27 12.76
N ILE A 459 -1.78 3.47 12.22
CA ILE A 459 -2.69 4.62 12.31
C ILE A 459 -4.09 4.32 11.77
N PHE A 460 -4.21 3.66 10.62
CA PHE A 460 -5.50 3.27 10.05
C PHE A 460 -6.23 2.24 10.91
N MET A 461 -5.51 1.26 11.45
CA MET A 461 -6.09 0.22 12.29
C MET A 461 -6.64 0.81 13.59
N ASP A 462 -5.94 1.76 14.19
CA ASP A 462 -6.34 2.38 15.46
C ASP A 462 -7.42 3.44 15.24
N MET A 463 -7.18 4.40 14.33
CA MET A 463 -8.01 5.61 14.22
C MET A 463 -9.15 5.52 13.21
N VAL A 464 -8.96 4.79 12.12
CA VAL A 464 -9.93 4.76 11.01
C VAL A 464 -10.87 3.56 11.15
N ASN A 465 -10.29 2.38 11.40
CA ASN A 465 -11.03 1.12 11.41
C ASN A 465 -11.37 0.62 12.82
N ASN A 466 -10.76 1.19 13.87
CA ASN A 466 -10.92 0.79 15.28
C ASN A 466 -10.78 -0.74 15.50
N GLN A 467 -9.74 -1.33 14.89
CA GLN A 467 -9.48 -2.77 14.90
C GLN A 467 -8.69 -3.25 16.14
N ILE A 468 -8.06 -2.33 16.87
CA ILE A 468 -7.18 -2.63 18.01
C ILE A 468 -7.56 -1.83 19.27
N PRO A 469 -8.77 -2.00 19.84
CA PRO A 469 -9.30 -1.10 20.86
C PRO A 469 -8.57 -1.17 22.21
N SER A 470 -8.06 -2.34 22.63
CA SER A 470 -7.41 -2.52 23.94
C SER A 470 -5.89 -2.28 23.90
N PHE A 471 -5.25 -2.14 25.08
CA PHE A 471 -3.78 -2.03 25.17
C PHE A 471 -3.09 -3.33 24.74
N GLU A 472 -3.72 -4.48 25.02
CA GLU A 472 -3.26 -5.80 24.65
C GLU A 472 -3.33 -5.99 23.13
N ASP A 473 -4.42 -5.55 22.49
CA ASP A 473 -4.54 -5.55 21.02
C ASP A 473 -3.46 -4.67 20.37
N LYS A 474 -3.22 -3.47 20.94
CA LYS A 474 -2.17 -2.55 20.47
C LYS A 474 -0.78 -3.18 20.63
N ALA A 475 -0.50 -3.82 21.76
CA ALA A 475 0.78 -4.50 22.01
C ALA A 475 1.01 -5.68 21.06
N GLU A 476 -0.03 -6.46 20.74
CA GLU A 476 0.05 -7.53 19.74
C GLU A 476 0.29 -6.94 18.33
N ALA A 477 -0.35 -5.83 17.97
CA ALA A 477 -0.08 -5.16 16.71
C ALA A 477 1.36 -4.62 16.62
N LEU A 478 1.85 -4.01 17.71
CA LEU A 478 3.23 -3.56 17.87
C LEU A 478 4.26 -4.70 17.91
N TYR A 479 3.81 -5.96 18.02
CA TYR A 479 4.66 -7.14 17.85
C TYR A 479 4.57 -7.66 16.42
N TYR A 480 3.37 -7.92 15.92
CA TYR A 480 3.14 -8.61 14.67
C TYR A 480 3.56 -7.81 13.43
N PHE A 481 3.11 -6.56 13.31
CA PHE A 481 3.32 -5.76 12.08
C PHE A 481 4.80 -5.38 11.86
N PRO A 482 5.57 -4.96 12.89
CA PRO A 482 7.01 -4.75 12.75
C PRO A 482 7.80 -5.98 12.32
N LEU A 483 7.40 -7.16 12.78
CA LEU A 483 8.05 -8.41 12.40
C LEU A 483 7.75 -8.77 10.94
N TRP A 484 6.52 -8.58 10.46
CA TRP A 484 6.23 -8.71 9.03
C TRP A 484 7.01 -7.71 8.17
N ARG A 485 7.03 -6.43 8.58
CA ARG A 485 7.76 -5.37 7.87
C ARG A 485 9.27 -5.63 7.83
N THR A 486 9.83 -6.19 8.90
CA THR A 486 11.21 -6.69 8.92
C THR A 486 11.40 -7.88 7.97
N TRP A 487 10.47 -8.84 7.96
CA TRP A 487 10.55 -10.02 7.10
C TRP A 487 10.50 -9.67 5.61
N PHE A 488 9.67 -8.71 5.20
CA PHE A 488 9.70 -8.19 3.82
C PHE A 488 11.08 -7.64 3.44
N GLY A 489 11.73 -6.91 4.36
CA GLY A 489 13.10 -6.43 4.15
C GLY A 489 14.13 -7.56 4.03
N LEU A 490 13.97 -8.66 4.78
CA LEU A 490 14.85 -9.83 4.69
C LEU A 490 14.68 -10.59 3.36
N MET A 491 13.49 -10.55 2.78
CA MET A 491 13.15 -11.27 1.54
C MET A 491 13.24 -10.39 0.29
N GLY A 492 13.52 -9.09 0.42
CA GLY A 492 13.56 -8.15 -0.71
C GLY A 492 12.17 -7.91 -1.34
N LEU A 493 11.11 -7.96 -0.54
CA LEU A 493 9.72 -7.85 -1.02
C LEU A 493 9.13 -6.47 -0.72
N CYS A 494 8.27 -5.98 -1.63
CA CYS A 494 7.47 -4.79 -1.38
C CYS A 494 6.32 -5.10 -0.42
N LYS A 495 6.12 -4.23 0.57
CA LYS A 495 5.07 -4.39 1.59
C LYS A 495 3.69 -3.90 1.14
N LEU A 496 3.61 -3.03 0.12
CA LEU A 496 2.33 -2.46 -0.32
C LEU A 496 1.36 -3.52 -0.86
N LEU A 497 1.91 -4.58 -1.47
CA LEU A 497 1.14 -5.72 -1.96
C LEU A 497 0.42 -6.49 -0.83
N TRP A 498 0.85 -6.33 0.42
CA TRP A 498 0.28 -7.07 1.54
C TRP A 498 -1.07 -6.50 2.00
N ASN A 499 -1.18 -5.20 2.26
CA ASN A 499 -2.32 -4.66 3.01
C ASN A 499 -2.96 -3.39 2.44
N ASP A 500 -2.42 -2.77 1.39
CA ASP A 500 -3.06 -1.61 0.75
C ASP A 500 -4.29 -2.03 -0.08
N VAL A 501 -4.15 -3.09 -0.86
CA VAL A 501 -5.26 -3.67 -1.61
C VAL A 501 -5.66 -4.96 -0.91
N VAL A 502 -6.93 -5.08 -0.49
CA VAL A 502 -7.41 -6.25 0.25
C VAL A 502 -8.39 -7.10 -0.57
N PRO A 503 -8.36 -8.44 -0.45
CA PRO A 503 -9.33 -9.33 -1.08
C PRO A 503 -10.77 -9.03 -0.63
N VAL A 504 -11.74 -9.23 -1.53
CA VAL A 504 -13.16 -8.92 -1.28
C VAL A 504 -13.76 -9.72 -0.12
N ASP A 505 -13.28 -10.94 0.08
CA ASP A 505 -13.67 -11.85 1.15
C ASP A 505 -12.91 -11.59 2.47
N ASN A 506 -11.94 -10.68 2.50
CA ASN A 506 -11.21 -10.34 3.73
C ASN A 506 -12.15 -9.83 4.85
N LYS A 507 -13.26 -9.19 4.47
CA LYS A 507 -14.33 -8.74 5.39
C LYS A 507 -15.08 -9.89 6.11
N THR A 508 -14.85 -11.14 5.72
CA THR A 508 -15.47 -12.30 6.38
C THR A 508 -14.73 -12.73 7.64
N TYR A 509 -13.47 -12.30 7.80
CA TYR A 509 -12.69 -12.54 9.02
C TYR A 509 -13.07 -11.56 10.13
N PRO A 510 -12.89 -11.95 11.41
CA PRO A 510 -12.97 -11.01 12.53
C PRO A 510 -12.02 -9.81 12.35
N PRO A 511 -12.34 -8.61 12.85
CA PRO A 511 -11.58 -7.39 12.58
C PRO A 511 -10.06 -7.48 12.77
N GLN A 512 -9.59 -8.10 13.87
CA GLN A 512 -8.16 -8.27 14.13
C GLN A 512 -7.47 -9.23 13.14
N GLN A 513 -8.18 -10.26 12.67
CA GLN A 513 -7.65 -11.21 11.69
C GLN A 513 -7.68 -10.60 10.29
N ALA A 514 -8.76 -9.89 9.94
CA ALA A 514 -8.88 -9.18 8.67
C ALA A 514 -7.76 -8.14 8.47
N ALA A 515 -7.30 -7.50 9.55
CA ALA A 515 -6.17 -6.56 9.52
C ALA A 515 -4.85 -7.20 9.05
N LYS A 516 -4.69 -8.52 9.21
CA LYS A 516 -3.49 -9.26 8.79
C LYS A 516 -3.55 -9.72 7.33
N VAL A 517 -4.71 -9.60 6.68
CA VAL A 517 -4.97 -10.06 5.31
C VAL A 517 -4.54 -11.53 5.09
N PRO A 518 -5.25 -12.50 5.71
CA PRO A 518 -4.78 -13.89 5.81
C PRO A 518 -4.49 -14.58 4.48
N ASP A 519 -5.21 -14.24 3.41
CA ASP A 519 -4.96 -14.82 2.09
C ASP A 519 -3.60 -14.39 1.52
N HIS A 520 -3.24 -13.11 1.66
CA HIS A 520 -1.95 -12.60 1.23
C HIS A 520 -0.81 -13.19 2.06
N VAL A 521 -0.98 -13.28 3.38
CA VAL A 521 -0.03 -13.96 4.29
C VAL A 521 0.28 -15.37 3.79
N ARG A 522 -0.76 -16.15 3.47
CA ARG A 522 -0.60 -17.49 2.90
C ARG A 522 0.14 -17.48 1.55
N ASN A 523 -0.13 -16.52 0.67
CA ASN A 523 0.56 -16.41 -0.61
C ASN A 523 2.06 -16.13 -0.42
N TYR A 524 2.45 -15.30 0.57
CA TYR A 524 3.86 -15.07 0.91
C TYR A 524 4.56 -16.32 1.47
N PHE A 525 3.86 -17.13 2.27
CA PHE A 525 4.41 -18.41 2.73
C PHE A 525 4.64 -19.36 1.56
N LYS A 526 3.69 -19.44 0.63
CA LYS A 526 3.82 -20.28 -0.56
C LYS A 526 4.88 -19.79 -1.54
N PHE A 527 5.08 -18.48 -1.62
CA PHE A 527 6.21 -17.89 -2.33
C PHE A 527 7.55 -18.35 -1.71
N PHE A 528 7.72 -18.22 -0.40
CA PHE A 528 8.93 -18.64 0.30
C PHE A 528 9.18 -20.15 0.18
N GLU A 529 8.13 -20.97 0.36
CA GLU A 529 8.18 -22.42 0.19
C GLU A 529 8.55 -22.82 -1.24
N GLY A 530 7.90 -22.22 -2.23
CA GLY A 530 8.19 -22.48 -3.64
C GLY A 530 9.60 -22.05 -4.04
N MET A 531 10.15 -21.01 -3.41
CA MET A 531 11.53 -20.61 -3.67
C MET A 531 12.55 -21.55 -3.01
N THR A 532 12.36 -21.85 -1.73
CA THR A 532 13.41 -22.46 -0.90
C THR A 532 13.23 -23.95 -0.64
N GLY A 533 12.02 -24.50 -0.85
CA GLY A 533 11.63 -25.83 -0.41
C GLY A 533 11.40 -25.97 1.10
N ILE A 534 11.46 -24.86 1.86
CA ILE A 534 11.33 -24.86 3.33
C ILE A 534 9.91 -24.42 3.72
N PRO A 535 9.11 -25.27 4.39
CA PRO A 535 7.78 -24.92 4.91
C PRO A 535 7.79 -23.68 5.80
N LEU A 536 6.82 -22.80 5.62
CA LEU A 536 6.67 -21.57 6.40
C LEU A 536 5.24 -21.41 6.91
N ASP A 537 5.12 -20.96 8.15
CA ASP A 537 3.88 -20.62 8.83
C ASP A 537 4.09 -19.35 9.66
N ASP A 538 3.02 -18.85 10.28
CA ASP A 538 3.05 -17.62 11.07
C ASP A 538 4.12 -17.68 12.17
N GLU A 539 4.19 -18.79 12.92
CA GLU A 539 5.13 -18.95 14.03
C GLU A 539 6.58 -18.92 13.55
N LYS A 540 6.90 -19.70 12.51
CA LYS A 540 8.25 -19.77 11.95
C LYS A 540 8.68 -18.44 11.32
N MET A 541 7.78 -17.78 10.60
CA MET A 541 8.06 -16.47 9.99
C MET A 541 8.30 -15.42 11.08
N LEU A 542 7.44 -15.35 12.11
CA LEU A 542 7.62 -14.44 13.23
C LEU A 542 8.92 -14.75 13.98
N ALA A 543 9.30 -16.02 14.16
CA ALA A 543 10.56 -16.40 14.78
C ALA A 543 11.79 -15.99 13.95
N GLN A 544 11.75 -16.16 12.61
CA GLN A 544 12.80 -15.68 11.70
C GLN A 544 13.02 -14.17 11.86
N SER A 545 11.93 -13.42 11.83
CA SER A 545 11.98 -11.96 11.93
C SER A 545 12.37 -11.49 13.34
N ALA A 546 11.82 -12.13 14.39
CA ALA A 546 12.09 -11.78 15.78
C ALA A 546 13.57 -11.95 16.14
N ARG A 547 14.27 -12.94 15.56
CA ARG A 547 15.73 -13.08 15.71
C ARG A 547 16.44 -11.81 15.24
N VAL A 548 16.15 -11.34 14.03
CA VAL A 548 16.79 -10.15 13.44
C VAL A 548 16.40 -8.89 14.21
N HIS A 549 15.13 -8.74 14.54
CA HIS A 549 14.63 -7.56 15.27
C HIS A 549 15.28 -7.42 16.65
N ASN A 550 15.42 -8.53 17.40
CA ASN A 550 16.12 -8.52 18.69
C ASN A 550 17.62 -8.25 18.53
N LEU A 551 18.28 -8.78 17.49
CA LEU A 551 19.68 -8.46 17.21
C LEU A 551 19.88 -6.98 16.92
N GLN A 552 18.99 -6.35 16.12
CA GLN A 552 19.03 -4.91 15.87
C GLN A 552 18.88 -4.12 17.17
N ARG A 553 17.95 -4.51 18.05
CA ARG A 553 17.79 -3.87 19.36
C ARG A 553 19.04 -3.99 20.24
N ILE A 554 19.70 -5.15 20.24
CA ILE A 554 20.96 -5.38 20.97
C ILE A 554 22.10 -4.55 20.38
N MET A 555 22.16 -4.38 19.06
CA MET A 555 23.12 -3.48 18.41
C MET A 555 22.92 -2.04 18.89
N SER A 556 21.68 -1.56 18.95
CA SER A 556 21.38 -0.23 19.51
C SER A 556 21.83 -0.12 20.97
N TYR A 557 21.59 -1.15 21.79
CA TYR A 557 22.05 -1.21 23.17
C TYR A 557 23.56 -1.17 23.31
N ARG A 558 24.28 -1.94 22.49
CA ARG A 558 25.74 -1.95 22.45
C ARG A 558 26.32 -0.58 22.09
N CYS A 559 25.63 0.19 21.25
CA CYS A 559 26.01 1.55 20.89
C CYS A 559 25.63 2.61 21.96
N GLY A 560 25.19 2.19 23.15
CA GLY A 560 24.80 3.09 24.24
C GLY A 560 23.40 3.71 24.06
N ARG A 561 22.57 3.14 23.17
CA ARG A 561 21.18 3.56 22.91
C ARG A 561 20.22 2.40 23.26
N GLY A 562 18.98 2.40 22.78
CA GLY A 562 18.13 1.20 22.85
C GLY A 562 17.65 0.78 24.26
N THR A 563 17.56 1.74 25.18
CA THR A 563 16.87 1.63 26.48
C THR A 563 15.53 2.37 26.43
N ARG A 564 14.74 2.30 27.50
CA ARG A 564 13.41 2.93 27.58
C ARG A 564 13.45 4.44 27.34
N GLU A 565 14.49 5.14 27.80
CA GLU A 565 14.64 6.58 27.61
C GLU A 565 14.67 6.97 26.11
N HIS A 566 15.17 6.06 25.26
CA HIS A 566 15.27 6.25 23.82
C HIS A 566 13.97 5.94 23.07
N ASP A 567 13.00 5.35 23.75
CA ASP A 567 11.67 5.05 23.23
C ASP A 567 10.63 6.05 23.77
N LEU A 568 11.04 7.23 24.27
CA LEU A 568 10.13 8.29 24.65
C LEU A 568 9.94 9.27 23.47
N PRO A 569 8.70 9.53 23.02
CA PRO A 569 8.45 10.52 21.99
C PRO A 569 8.36 11.95 22.57
N PRO A 570 8.52 12.99 21.73
CA PRO A 570 8.18 14.36 22.11
C PRO A 570 6.68 14.47 22.44
N TYR A 571 6.32 15.39 23.36
CA TYR A 571 4.93 15.49 23.82
C TYR A 571 3.96 15.89 22.71
N ARG A 572 4.41 16.63 21.68
CA ARG A 572 3.63 16.93 20.46
C ARG A 572 3.07 15.68 19.77
N MET A 573 3.72 14.52 19.92
CA MET A 573 3.21 13.25 19.38
C MET A 573 2.02 12.69 20.18
N MET A 574 1.86 13.10 21.45
CA MET A 574 0.83 12.58 22.36
C MET A 574 -0.34 13.54 22.60
N GLY A 575 -0.14 14.84 22.44
CA GLY A 575 -1.16 15.85 22.75
C GLY A 575 -0.78 17.27 22.32
N PRO A 576 -1.66 18.26 22.62
CA PRO A 576 -1.41 19.67 22.31
C PRO A 576 -0.33 20.25 23.23
N VAL A 577 0.72 20.86 22.67
CA VAL A 577 1.79 21.53 23.43
C VAL A 577 1.40 22.97 23.74
N THR A 578 0.81 23.68 22.78
CA THR A 578 0.43 25.09 22.91
C THR A 578 -1.07 25.30 23.10
N ALA A 579 -1.46 26.51 23.55
CA ALA A 579 -2.85 26.90 23.64
C ALA A 579 -3.55 26.88 22.27
N GLU A 580 -2.86 27.32 21.21
CA GLU A 580 -3.34 27.28 19.83
C GLU A 580 -3.75 25.85 19.41
N GLU A 581 -2.90 24.87 19.72
CA GLU A 581 -3.20 23.47 19.42
C GLU A 581 -4.40 22.96 20.22
N TYR A 582 -4.50 23.31 21.49
CA TYR A 582 -5.64 22.92 22.33
C TYR A 582 -6.94 23.50 21.77
N GLU A 583 -6.95 24.80 21.48
CA GLU A 583 -8.11 25.53 21.01
C GLU A 583 -8.59 25.04 19.65
N SER A 584 -7.68 24.63 18.77
CA SER A 584 -8.02 24.05 17.46
C SER A 584 -8.96 22.84 17.56
N ARG A 585 -8.97 22.13 18.70
CA ARG A 585 -9.85 20.98 18.96
C ARG A 585 -10.44 21.01 20.36
N ALA A 586 -10.76 22.20 20.87
CA ALA A 586 -11.22 22.37 22.25
C ALA A 586 -12.38 21.44 22.63
N GLU A 587 -13.37 21.27 21.75
CA GLU A 587 -14.52 20.38 21.99
C GLU A 587 -14.09 18.93 22.26
N ARG A 588 -13.12 18.42 21.49
CA ARG A 588 -12.60 17.06 21.65
C ARG A 588 -11.85 16.91 22.97
N TYR A 589 -10.92 17.82 23.26
CA TYR A 589 -10.11 17.72 24.47
C TYR A 589 -10.96 17.94 25.73
N ASP A 590 -11.89 18.90 25.72
CA ASP A 590 -12.85 19.13 26.81
C ASP A 590 -13.78 17.92 27.01
N LYS A 591 -14.14 17.20 25.94
CA LYS A 591 -14.88 15.93 26.04
C LYS A 591 -14.04 14.85 26.74
N GLN A 592 -12.77 14.70 26.38
CA GLN A 592 -11.88 13.73 27.02
C GLN A 592 -11.66 14.04 28.51
N LEU A 593 -11.46 15.31 28.86
CA LEU A 593 -11.36 15.73 30.26
C LEU A 593 -12.61 15.33 31.06
N ARG A 594 -13.82 15.54 30.50
CA ARG A 594 -15.08 15.19 31.17
C ARG A 594 -15.30 13.69 31.26
N GLU A 595 -15.23 12.99 30.13
CA GLU A 595 -15.68 11.59 30.01
C GLU A 595 -14.63 10.60 30.51
N ILE A 596 -13.34 10.90 30.34
CA ILE A 596 -12.25 9.98 30.67
C ILE A 596 -11.63 10.33 32.03
N LEU A 597 -11.39 11.62 32.29
CA LEU A 597 -10.75 12.07 33.53
C LEU A 597 -11.74 12.49 34.62
N GLY A 598 -13.03 12.65 34.30
CA GLY A 598 -14.02 13.13 35.26
C GLY A 598 -13.79 14.58 35.70
N VAL A 599 -13.07 15.38 34.91
CA VAL A 599 -12.75 16.77 35.21
C VAL A 599 -13.67 17.68 34.40
N ASP A 600 -14.32 18.65 35.05
CA ASP A 600 -15.05 19.72 34.37
C ASP A 600 -14.06 20.77 33.82
N PRO A 601 -13.98 20.96 32.49
CA PRO A 601 -13.12 21.95 31.87
C PRO A 601 -13.66 23.38 31.99
N ALA A 602 -14.92 23.59 32.38
CA ALA A 602 -15.51 24.92 32.46
C ALA A 602 -14.74 25.83 33.44
N GLY A 603 -14.36 27.03 32.98
CA GLY A 603 -13.67 28.04 33.79
C GLY A 603 -12.19 27.75 34.10
N LYS A 604 -11.62 26.63 33.62
CA LYS A 604 -10.19 26.33 33.78
C LYS A 604 -9.34 27.04 32.70
N PRO A 605 -8.16 27.58 33.06
CA PRO A 605 -7.18 28.06 32.08
C PRO A 605 -6.74 26.95 31.12
N VAL A 606 -6.44 27.29 29.87
CA VAL A 606 -6.04 26.32 28.83
C VAL A 606 -4.77 25.57 29.24
N GLU A 607 -3.84 26.24 29.91
CA GLU A 607 -2.59 25.66 30.42
C GLU A 607 -2.86 24.57 31.47
N GLU A 608 -3.86 24.78 32.33
CA GLU A 608 -4.28 23.76 33.30
C GLU A 608 -4.87 22.54 32.58
N LYS A 609 -5.70 22.77 31.56
CA LYS A 609 -6.31 21.71 30.74
C LYS A 609 -5.26 20.89 30.00
N ILE A 610 -4.28 21.56 29.36
CA ILE A 610 -3.14 20.92 28.68
C ILE A 610 -2.35 20.06 29.68
N ARG A 611 -2.04 20.58 30.86
CA ARG A 611 -1.29 19.83 31.89
C ARG A 611 -2.02 18.56 32.34
N LEU A 612 -3.34 18.64 32.55
CA LEU A 612 -4.15 17.48 32.93
C LEU A 612 -4.19 16.43 31.82
N LEU A 613 -4.35 16.87 30.57
CA LEU A 613 -4.32 15.98 29.42
C LEU A 613 -2.94 15.34 29.23
N ARG A 614 -1.86 16.10 29.43
CA ARG A 614 -0.47 15.61 29.36
C ARG A 614 -0.23 14.45 30.29
N ALA A 615 -0.55 14.64 31.57
CA ALA A 615 -0.37 13.60 32.59
C ALA A 615 -1.14 12.32 32.24
N HIS A 616 -2.35 12.45 31.69
CA HIS A 616 -3.14 11.30 31.23
C HIS A 616 -2.49 10.57 30.05
N ARG A 617 -2.09 11.32 29.02
CA ARG A 617 -1.53 10.78 27.77
C ARG A 617 -0.18 10.10 27.98
N GLU A 618 0.69 10.71 28.77
CA GLU A 618 1.98 10.11 29.14
C GLU A 618 1.78 8.81 29.92
N ALA A 619 0.77 8.74 30.81
CA ALA A 619 0.43 7.51 31.53
C ALA A 619 -0.11 6.40 30.60
N GLN A 620 -0.93 6.76 29.61
CA GLN A 620 -1.39 5.81 28.58
C GLN A 620 -0.23 5.28 27.75
N TYR A 621 0.69 6.16 27.35
CA TYR A 621 1.88 5.79 26.59
C TYR A 621 2.78 4.82 27.37
N VAL A 622 3.05 5.10 28.65
CA VAL A 622 3.79 4.21 29.54
C VAL A 622 3.15 2.82 29.59
N ARG A 623 1.82 2.75 29.70
CA ARG A 623 1.10 1.46 29.75
C ARG A 623 1.24 0.65 28.46
N VAL A 624 1.10 1.27 27.29
CA VAL A 624 1.27 0.54 26.02
C VAL A 624 2.72 0.06 25.86
N LEU A 625 3.69 0.89 26.25
CA LEU A 625 5.12 0.60 26.14
C LEU A 625 5.49 -0.64 26.97
N GLU A 626 5.03 -0.69 28.22
CA GLU A 626 5.26 -1.84 29.11
C GLU A 626 4.59 -3.12 28.61
N THR A 627 3.36 -3.00 28.10
CA THR A 627 2.63 -4.14 27.52
C THR A 627 3.35 -4.68 26.27
N ALA A 628 3.87 -3.78 25.42
CA ALA A 628 4.60 -4.15 24.22
C ALA A 628 5.99 -4.75 24.54
N TYR A 629 6.71 -4.23 25.53
CA TYR A 629 7.98 -4.82 25.99
C TYR A 629 7.77 -6.25 26.52
N GLU A 630 6.75 -6.46 27.35
CA GLU A 630 6.44 -7.80 27.85
C GLU A 630 6.15 -8.74 26.68
N ARG A 631 5.31 -8.31 25.73
CA ARG A 631 4.96 -9.10 24.55
C ARG A 631 6.17 -9.45 23.67
N ARG A 632 7.17 -8.57 23.60
CA ARG A 632 8.42 -8.77 22.84
C ARG A 632 9.45 -9.63 23.60
N GLY A 633 9.23 -9.90 24.88
CA GLY A 633 10.19 -10.59 25.75
C GLY A 633 11.34 -9.70 26.18
N TRP A 634 11.08 -8.41 26.40
CA TRP A 634 12.05 -7.40 26.82
C TRP A 634 11.89 -7.05 28.31
N THR A 635 12.95 -6.52 28.91
CA THR A 635 12.93 -6.00 30.29
C THR A 635 12.11 -4.71 30.34
N ARG A 636 11.80 -4.21 31.54
CA ARG A 636 11.08 -2.93 31.69
C ARG A 636 11.85 -1.73 31.14
N ASN A 637 13.17 -1.89 30.97
CA ASN A 637 14.04 -0.91 30.33
C ASN A 637 14.18 -1.12 28.80
N GLY A 638 13.37 -1.99 28.19
CA GLY A 638 13.33 -2.19 26.74
C GLY A 638 14.54 -2.95 26.17
N VAL A 639 15.24 -3.75 26.97
CA VAL A 639 16.36 -4.60 26.51
C VAL A 639 15.91 -6.06 26.42
N PRO A 640 16.23 -6.81 25.35
CA PRO A 640 15.86 -8.22 25.25
C PRO A 640 16.32 -9.07 26.45
N ARG A 641 15.42 -9.92 26.97
CA ARG A 641 15.73 -10.86 28.06
C ARG A 641 16.59 -12.01 27.53
N ILE A 642 17.53 -12.52 28.35
CA ILE A 642 18.32 -13.72 28.00
C ILE A 642 17.42 -14.93 27.74
N SER A 643 16.30 -15.08 28.47
CA SER A 643 15.30 -16.12 28.20
C SER A 643 14.71 -16.02 26.79
N ARG A 644 14.46 -14.79 26.31
CA ARG A 644 13.99 -14.54 24.95
C ARG A 644 15.06 -14.86 23.90
N LEU A 645 16.33 -14.59 24.19
CA LEU A 645 17.43 -14.95 23.30
C LEU A 645 17.58 -16.47 23.15
N LYS A 646 17.42 -17.22 24.26
CA LYS A 646 17.41 -18.69 24.27
C LYS A 646 16.27 -19.25 23.45
N GLU A 647 15.06 -18.72 23.66
CA GLU A 647 13.86 -19.11 22.88
C GLU A 647 14.07 -18.92 21.38
N LEU A 648 14.74 -17.82 21.00
CA LEU A 648 15.04 -17.49 19.61
C LEU A 648 16.32 -18.14 19.07
N GLY A 649 17.07 -18.92 19.87
CA GLY A 649 18.32 -19.55 19.44
C GLY A 649 19.43 -18.58 19.03
N ILE A 650 19.48 -17.39 19.66
CA ILE A 650 20.49 -16.34 19.40
C ILE A 650 21.25 -15.96 20.68
N ASP A 651 21.27 -16.83 21.69
CA ASP A 651 21.93 -16.64 22.99
C ASP A 651 23.43 -16.96 22.97
N LEU A 652 24.14 -16.57 21.91
CA LEU A 652 25.60 -16.72 21.84
C LEU A 652 26.26 -16.00 23.05
N PRO A 653 27.37 -16.53 23.61
CA PRO A 653 28.04 -15.93 24.77
C PRO A 653 28.36 -14.44 24.59
N GLU A 654 28.74 -14.03 23.38
CA GLU A 654 29.06 -12.66 23.02
C GLU A 654 27.81 -11.75 23.04
N ILE A 655 26.65 -12.27 22.63
CA ILE A 655 25.39 -11.54 22.62
C ILE A 655 24.83 -11.43 24.04
N THR A 656 24.84 -12.53 24.80
CA THR A 656 24.36 -12.54 26.19
C THR A 656 25.23 -11.69 27.11
N ALA A 657 26.53 -11.58 26.84
CA ALA A 657 27.43 -10.67 27.55
C ALA A 657 27.03 -9.20 27.38
N ILE A 658 26.56 -8.79 26.20
CA ILE A 658 26.14 -7.40 25.93
C ILE A 658 24.96 -7.00 26.81
N VAL A 659 23.95 -7.88 26.95
CA VAL A 659 22.69 -7.52 27.64
C VAL A 659 22.67 -7.90 29.12
N ARG A 660 23.76 -8.47 29.65
CA ARG A 660 23.81 -9.06 31.00
C ARG A 660 23.44 -8.07 32.10
N ASP A 661 23.97 -6.86 32.00
CA ASP A 661 23.80 -5.82 33.02
C ASP A 661 22.41 -5.14 32.95
N ALA A 662 21.58 -5.53 31.98
CA ALA A 662 20.24 -4.97 31.77
C ALA A 662 19.11 -5.93 32.17
N GLN A 663 19.42 -7.09 32.76
CA GLN A 663 18.46 -8.19 33.01
C GLN A 663 17.63 -8.04 34.30
N ASP A 664 17.82 -6.96 35.06
CA ASP A 664 17.13 -6.71 36.33
C ASP A 664 15.60 -6.80 36.27
#